data_AF-A0A1I6ILT9-F1
#
_entry.id   AF-A0A1I6ILT9-F1
#
_cell.length_a   1.000
_cell.length_b   1.000
_cell.length_c   1.000
_cell.angle_alpha   90.00
_cell.angle_beta   90.00
_cell.angle_gamma   90.00
#
_symmetry.space_group_name_H-M   'P 1'
#
loop_
_entity.id
_entity.type
_entity.pdbx_description
1 polymer ?
#
loop_
_entity_poly.entity_id
_entity_poly.type
_entity_poly.pdbx_seq_one_letter_code
_entity_poly.pdbx_strand_id
1 'polypeptide(L)'
;MHDSQQRHAGVGTDEDATTDSETTGDESTRGESTGGDPTTNGRYPTAHARTRGDADGERSGRCRYTFDPTERTDASLRTTWECPHPAHRESNVCVFHLSADERAALDVSPKDVVDRLFENLHADDPRMNEYVGASLPNLPLTYQRVDGETNHVLNFQHAEIEGIDLTHGHLAHGLNVREATLGRVTFEDATVTGDVEAEGAVVTDALDTSEATFEQDVHFDGATFEGPVVCDETTFEEDTTFEDATFRETVAFRNATTSGSSHVLADHISFAGANFRDEAHFRQTDFQYVTFADATFESRADFEHTNFEGDTVFDDCVFADVADFDEARFSHDAGFTGARFEALAEFRGVEFDGGSRTASDDVTFEDAVFEGEADFKLARFRFADFKSARCRGELNLDRATFHARAECRELVVEGETNLHRATFAAPAVFADARFEGDVGGVEATFESDVTFGESVFAAAVTFDDARFLDDTAFESVTFEADARFRGTAFEGGANYREQNCSFDETTFEGDADFDGARFTNGSFWDTTFEGVCSFRGAVFEESATFRVRSGLRPTYVDLTDATVESGNIVESGGSVVPYDMTKTTLGDVRLEGERAEGDLLDHFRFCLTDFDGFDFSNHHAYLERNDWTIHDFDENEATGNYAVEATNETIEETYRKAQASANDVGDTPASREFEFKRYYYNRKKNADILLNEYSLNAWSRVKKSASVGLNLFMQVTCGYGNRLPRIAAWTFLLPAVFGIFYVLGGPLETQAGVVWNSADPAGTLFDGLYYSYISFSTVGYGDINPLGWMARLFAMSQGMLNGLFFTLLTFTLFKRVLGGS
;
A
#
# COMPACT_ATOMS: atom_id res chain seq x y z
N MET A 1 29.52 16.65 35.62
CA MET A 1 29.22 17.59 36.72
C MET A 1 27.75 17.36 37.07
N HIS A 2 27.51 16.88 38.30
CA HIS A 2 26.23 16.60 38.99
C HIS A 2 25.20 15.61 38.41
N ASP A 3 25.24 14.37 38.95
CA ASP A 3 24.24 13.71 39.83
C ASP A 3 22.77 14.14 39.69
N SER A 4 21.75 13.25 39.71
CA SER A 4 21.63 12.03 40.51
C SER A 4 20.38 11.21 40.12
N GLN A 5 20.49 9.88 40.27
CA GLN A 5 19.40 8.92 40.32
C GLN A 5 18.60 9.04 41.63
N GLN A 6 17.29 8.73 41.61
CA GLN A 6 16.67 7.99 42.72
C GLN A 6 15.36 7.30 42.31
N ARG A 7 15.35 5.97 42.56
CA ARG A 7 14.17 5.09 42.62
C ARG A 7 13.41 5.35 43.92
N HIS A 8 12.10 5.21 43.91
CA HIS A 8 11.35 4.83 45.10
C HIS A 8 10.23 3.83 44.75
N ALA A 9 10.33 2.65 45.34
CA ALA A 9 9.23 1.72 45.55
C ALA A 9 8.51 2.09 46.85
N GLY A 10 7.20 1.85 46.89
CA GLY A 10 6.36 1.95 48.08
C GLY A 10 5.19 0.97 47.97
N VAL A 11 5.16 0.02 48.90
CA VAL A 11 4.19 -1.07 49.10
C VAL A 11 3.26 -0.71 50.26
N GLY A 12 2.01 -1.18 50.21
CA GLY A 12 1.09 -1.35 51.35
C GLY A 12 -0.03 -0.31 51.41
N THR A 13 -1.29 -0.63 51.74
CA THR A 13 -1.88 -1.79 52.41
C THR A 13 -3.41 -1.82 52.21
N ASP A 14 -3.96 -3.01 52.38
CA ASP A 14 -5.37 -3.42 52.51
C ASP A 14 -6.27 -2.52 53.38
N GLU A 15 -7.58 -2.51 53.07
CA GLU A 15 -8.61 -2.76 54.08
C GLU A 15 -9.91 -3.30 53.46
N ASP A 16 -10.33 -4.45 54.01
CA ASP A 16 -11.56 -5.22 53.80
C ASP A 16 -12.86 -4.45 54.06
N ALA A 17 -13.96 -4.86 53.41
CA ALA A 17 -15.14 -5.38 54.12
C ALA A 17 -16.19 -5.99 53.18
N THR A 18 -16.21 -7.32 53.22
CA THR A 18 -17.28 -8.28 52.91
C THR A 18 -18.68 -7.90 53.41
N THR A 19 -19.73 -8.37 52.70
CA THR A 19 -20.81 -9.13 53.34
C THR A 19 -21.48 -10.10 52.35
N ASP A 20 -21.27 -11.39 52.62
CA ASP A 20 -22.01 -12.53 52.09
C ASP A 20 -23.46 -12.54 52.57
N SER A 21 -24.35 -13.15 51.78
CA SER A 21 -25.22 -14.20 52.32
C SER A 21 -25.66 -15.17 51.23
N GLU A 22 -25.11 -16.38 51.31
CA GLU A 22 -25.64 -17.62 50.74
C GLU A 22 -27.03 -17.94 51.31
N THR A 23 -27.88 -18.64 50.56
CA THR A 23 -28.30 -20.01 50.93
C THR A 23 -29.18 -20.70 49.86
N THR A 24 -28.67 -21.83 49.35
CA THR A 24 -29.33 -23.16 49.21
C THR A 24 -30.84 -23.18 48.90
N GLY A 25 -31.36 -23.74 47.80
CA GLY A 25 -31.11 -25.08 47.24
C GLY A 25 -32.34 -25.96 47.52
N ASP A 26 -32.98 -26.55 46.51
CA ASP A 26 -33.44 -27.95 46.56
C ASP A 26 -33.96 -28.48 45.20
N GLU A 27 -33.94 -29.80 45.12
CA GLU A 27 -33.98 -30.72 43.98
C GLU A 27 -35.34 -30.99 43.31
N SER A 28 -35.21 -31.44 42.04
CA SER A 28 -35.99 -32.52 41.38
C SER A 28 -37.44 -32.21 40.95
N THR A 29 -37.92 -32.59 39.77
CA THR A 29 -37.94 -33.95 39.23
C THR A 29 -38.30 -33.95 37.74
N ARG A 30 -37.75 -34.94 37.03
CA ARG A 30 -38.11 -35.37 35.67
C ARG A 30 -39.58 -35.78 35.55
N GLY A 31 -40.16 -35.56 34.37
CA GLY A 31 -41.34 -36.27 33.88
C GLY A 31 -41.48 -36.16 32.36
N GLU A 32 -41.04 -37.19 31.65
CA GLU A 32 -41.28 -37.40 30.22
C GLU A 32 -42.79 -37.47 29.90
N SER A 33 -43.20 -36.98 28.73
CA SER A 33 -43.63 -37.84 27.60
C SER A 33 -44.77 -37.29 26.72
N THR A 34 -44.59 -37.55 25.42
CA THR A 34 -45.58 -37.83 24.36
C THR A 34 -46.49 -36.73 23.81
N GLY A 35 -46.05 -36.19 22.67
CA GLY A 35 -46.70 -36.22 21.34
C GLY A 35 -48.22 -36.42 21.21
N GLY A 36 -48.81 -35.56 20.39
CA GLY A 36 -50.11 -35.78 19.75
C GLY A 36 -50.66 -34.52 19.09
N ASP A 37 -50.34 -34.31 17.81
CA ASP A 37 -51.15 -33.49 16.90
C ASP A 37 -52.49 -34.22 16.66
N PRO A 38 -53.64 -33.52 16.66
CA PRO A 38 -54.24 -33.21 15.35
C PRO A 38 -54.97 -31.86 15.29
N THR A 39 -54.80 -31.20 14.14
CA THR A 39 -55.79 -30.40 13.38
C THR A 39 -57.26 -30.46 13.87
N THR A 40 -57.93 -29.30 14.03
CA THR A 40 -59.20 -28.96 13.37
C THR A 40 -59.78 -27.59 13.77
N ASN A 41 -60.26 -26.89 12.75
CA ASN A 41 -61.13 -25.70 12.76
C ASN A 41 -62.21 -25.64 13.86
N GLY A 42 -62.47 -24.43 14.37
CA GLY A 42 -63.85 -23.93 14.39
C GLY A 42 -64.32 -23.17 15.63
N ARG A 43 -64.70 -21.91 15.37
CA ARG A 43 -65.83 -21.15 15.96
C ARG A 43 -65.65 -20.54 17.36
N TYR A 44 -65.70 -19.20 17.34
CA TYR A 44 -66.25 -18.32 18.37
C TYR A 44 -67.45 -18.91 19.13
N PRO A 45 -67.48 -18.79 20.47
CA PRO A 45 -68.71 -18.87 21.24
C PRO A 45 -69.12 -17.48 21.74
N THR A 46 -70.20 -16.97 21.16
CA THR A 46 -71.07 -15.94 21.76
C THR A 46 -71.69 -16.46 23.06
N ALA A 47 -71.45 -15.79 24.18
CA ALA A 47 -72.05 -16.13 25.47
C ALA A 47 -73.39 -15.40 25.69
N HIS A 48 -74.47 -16.18 25.76
CA HIS A 48 -75.81 -15.75 26.11
C HIS A 48 -75.92 -15.27 27.57
N ALA A 49 -76.42 -14.05 27.76
CA ALA A 49 -76.89 -13.54 29.04
C ALA A 49 -78.17 -14.26 29.50
N ARG A 50 -78.19 -14.74 30.76
CA ARG A 50 -79.41 -15.16 31.47
C ARG A 50 -79.82 -14.08 32.46
N THR A 51 -81.08 -13.68 32.37
CA THR A 51 -81.78 -12.78 33.28
C THR A 51 -82.21 -13.48 34.56
N ARG A 52 -82.02 -12.83 35.71
CA ARG A 52 -82.90 -12.88 36.89
C ARG A 52 -82.67 -11.63 37.73
N GLY A 53 -83.74 -10.88 37.95
CA GLY A 53 -83.73 -9.67 38.78
C GLY A 53 -83.79 -10.00 40.27
N ASP A 54 -83.21 -9.11 41.06
CA ASP A 54 -83.84 -8.46 42.21
C ASP A 54 -82.94 -7.33 42.73
N ALA A 55 -83.60 -6.23 43.11
CA ALA A 55 -83.21 -5.17 44.04
C ALA A 55 -82.07 -4.19 43.67
N ASP A 56 -82.46 -2.91 43.68
CA ASP A 56 -81.63 -1.72 43.76
C ASP A 56 -80.46 -1.87 44.75
N GLY A 57 -79.25 -1.75 44.21
CA GLY A 57 -78.00 -1.54 44.92
C GLY A 57 -77.04 -0.86 43.95
N GLU A 58 -76.54 0.32 44.35
CA GLU A 58 -75.64 1.20 43.58
C GLU A 58 -74.65 0.42 42.71
N ARG A 59 -74.83 0.50 41.38
CA ARG A 59 -73.80 0.09 40.44
C ARG A 59 -72.60 1.01 40.64
N SER A 60 -71.48 0.45 41.08
CA SER A 60 -70.18 1.13 41.20
C SER A 60 -69.90 1.95 39.94
N GLY A 61 -69.83 3.28 40.06
CA GLY A 61 -69.67 4.22 38.94
C GLY A 61 -68.29 4.22 38.27
N ARG A 62 -67.57 3.08 38.21
CA ARG A 62 -66.21 2.93 37.68
C ARG A 62 -66.15 1.83 36.63
N CYS A 63 -65.27 2.01 35.64
CA CYS A 63 -64.95 1.04 34.60
C CYS A 63 -64.47 -0.29 35.21
N ARG A 64 -64.86 -1.43 34.62
CA ARG A 64 -64.41 -2.78 35.04
C ARG A 64 -63.21 -3.31 34.26
N TYR A 65 -62.67 -2.52 33.33
CA TYR A 65 -61.49 -2.95 32.58
C TYR A 65 -60.27 -3.02 33.51
N THR A 66 -59.55 -4.13 33.42
CA THR A 66 -58.30 -4.38 34.13
C THR A 66 -57.27 -4.89 33.14
N PHE A 67 -56.03 -4.43 33.26
CA PHE A 67 -54.91 -4.91 32.46
C PHE A 67 -54.03 -5.81 33.33
N ASP A 68 -53.90 -7.08 32.96
CA ASP A 68 -53.02 -8.03 33.65
C ASP A 68 -51.70 -8.15 32.88
N PRO A 69 -50.59 -7.63 33.44
CA PRO A 69 -49.27 -7.70 32.80
C PRO A 69 -48.77 -9.15 32.64
N THR A 70 -49.23 -10.10 33.47
CA THR A 70 -48.76 -11.49 33.42
C THR A 70 -49.29 -12.29 32.21
N GLU A 71 -50.32 -11.78 31.53
CA GLU A 71 -50.93 -12.44 30.36
C GLU A 71 -50.45 -11.86 29.02
N ARG A 72 -49.73 -10.73 29.01
CA ARG A 72 -49.43 -9.95 27.78
C ARG A 72 -48.02 -9.31 27.75
N THR A 73 -46.98 -10.09 28.09
CA THR A 73 -45.53 -9.72 28.03
C THR A 73 -45.06 -8.61 28.99
N ASP A 74 -43.74 -8.29 28.97
CA ASP A 74 -42.91 -7.56 29.95
C ASP A 74 -43.34 -6.09 30.20
N ALA A 75 -44.59 -5.89 30.60
CA ALA A 75 -45.07 -4.58 31.01
C ALA A 75 -44.36 -4.11 32.30
N SER A 76 -43.96 -2.84 32.34
CA SER A 76 -43.45 -2.17 33.54
C SER A 76 -44.44 -2.13 34.72
N LEU A 77 -45.69 -2.53 34.47
CA LEU A 77 -46.72 -2.74 35.48
C LEU A 77 -46.41 -4.02 36.28
N ARG A 78 -45.98 -3.85 37.53
CA ARG A 78 -45.68 -4.96 38.46
C ARG A 78 -46.92 -5.63 39.06
N THR A 79 -48.10 -5.07 38.82
CA THR A 79 -49.39 -5.49 39.38
C THR A 79 -50.51 -5.22 38.39
N THR A 80 -51.59 -6.00 38.45
CA THR A 80 -52.82 -5.76 37.67
C THR A 80 -53.28 -4.30 37.79
N TRP A 81 -53.42 -3.62 36.66
CA TRP A 81 -53.88 -2.24 36.58
C TRP A 81 -55.40 -2.19 36.46
N GLU A 82 -56.04 -1.25 37.17
CA GLU A 82 -57.50 -1.04 37.13
C GLU A 82 -57.84 0.34 36.57
N CYS A 83 -58.76 0.38 35.60
CA CYS A 83 -59.13 1.63 34.93
C CYS A 83 -59.75 2.67 35.90
N PRO A 84 -59.25 3.92 35.93
CA PRO A 84 -59.75 4.97 36.82
C PRO A 84 -61.03 5.66 36.30
N HIS A 85 -61.36 5.48 35.02
CA HIS A 85 -62.45 6.18 34.35
C HIS A 85 -63.84 5.69 34.76
N PRO A 86 -64.87 6.55 34.77
CA PRO A 86 -66.25 6.13 35.01
C PRO A 86 -66.77 5.25 33.86
N ALA A 87 -67.53 4.21 34.21
CA ALA A 87 -68.19 3.36 33.21
C ALA A 87 -69.25 4.14 32.44
N HIS A 88 -69.44 3.80 31.15
CA HIS A 88 -70.52 4.36 30.35
C HIS A 88 -71.89 3.95 30.94
N ARG A 89 -72.93 4.78 30.79
CA ARG A 89 -74.26 4.54 31.41
C ARG A 89 -74.88 3.20 31.01
N GLU A 90 -74.55 2.72 29.81
CA GLU A 90 -75.10 1.51 29.21
C GLU A 90 -74.08 0.37 29.07
N SER A 91 -72.86 0.53 29.59
CA SER A 91 -71.80 -0.48 29.55
C SER A 91 -71.13 -0.67 30.93
N ASN A 92 -70.35 -1.73 31.09
CA ASN A 92 -69.51 -1.94 32.29
C ASN A 92 -68.10 -1.35 32.11
N VAL A 93 -67.77 -0.87 30.91
CA VAL A 93 -66.49 -0.23 30.59
C VAL A 93 -66.70 1.25 30.25
N CYS A 94 -65.63 2.05 30.35
CA CYS A 94 -65.65 3.46 29.99
C CYS A 94 -65.65 3.65 28.47
N VAL A 95 -65.83 4.88 28.00
CA VAL A 95 -65.85 5.20 26.56
C VAL A 95 -64.56 4.87 25.83
N PHE A 96 -63.41 4.83 26.52
CA PHE A 96 -62.09 4.51 25.97
C PHE A 96 -61.85 3.00 25.77
N HIS A 97 -62.54 2.15 26.53
CA HIS A 97 -62.43 0.68 26.44
C HIS A 97 -63.60 0.03 25.68
N LEU A 98 -64.52 0.82 25.13
CA LEU A 98 -65.50 0.33 24.15
C LEU A 98 -64.77 0.07 22.83
N SER A 99 -65.01 -1.06 22.18
CA SER A 99 -64.58 -1.27 20.80
C SER A 99 -65.26 -0.29 19.83
N ALA A 100 -64.72 -0.13 18.62
CA ALA A 100 -65.33 0.74 17.59
C ALA A 100 -66.80 0.37 17.29
N ASP A 101 -67.10 -0.94 17.22
CA ASP A 101 -68.47 -1.45 17.02
C ASP A 101 -69.40 -1.12 18.20
N GLU A 102 -68.91 -1.23 19.43
CA GLU A 102 -69.67 -0.90 20.64
C GLU A 102 -69.92 0.61 20.76
N ARG A 103 -68.92 1.45 20.42
CA ARG A 103 -69.11 2.91 20.35
C ARG A 103 -70.20 3.28 19.36
N ALA A 104 -70.17 2.70 18.16
CA ALA A 104 -71.19 2.92 17.14
C ALA A 104 -72.58 2.45 17.60
N ALA A 105 -72.67 1.31 18.30
CA ALA A 105 -73.93 0.80 18.84
C ALA A 105 -74.53 1.66 19.96
N LEU A 106 -73.68 2.37 20.70
CA LEU A 106 -74.05 3.24 21.84
C LEU A 106 -74.14 4.73 21.47
N ASP A 107 -74.06 5.07 20.18
CA ASP A 107 -74.10 6.45 19.67
C ASP A 107 -73.01 7.36 20.29
N VAL A 108 -71.85 6.77 20.61
CA VAL A 108 -70.66 7.50 21.09
C VAL A 108 -69.84 7.89 19.85
N SER A 109 -69.79 9.18 19.52
CA SER A 109 -69.01 9.67 18.39
C SER A 109 -67.51 9.75 18.73
N PRO A 110 -66.61 9.69 17.73
CA PRO A 110 -65.19 9.94 17.94
C PRO A 110 -64.89 11.25 18.68
N LYS A 111 -65.67 12.29 18.36
CA LYS A 111 -65.56 13.58 19.03
C LYS A 111 -65.87 13.49 20.53
N ASP A 112 -66.86 12.69 20.94
CA ASP A 112 -67.19 12.53 22.36
C ASP A 112 -66.05 11.87 23.14
N VAL A 113 -65.28 10.96 22.50
CA VAL A 113 -64.09 10.34 23.10
C VAL A 113 -62.97 11.37 23.26
N VAL A 114 -62.71 12.17 22.22
CA VAL A 114 -61.68 13.22 22.23
C VAL A 114 -62.00 14.33 23.22
N ASP A 115 -63.24 14.85 23.21
CA ASP A 115 -63.69 15.87 24.16
C ASP A 115 -63.53 15.37 25.60
N ARG A 116 -63.81 14.08 25.86
CA ARG A 116 -63.64 13.46 27.18
C ARG A 116 -62.17 13.32 27.60
N LEU A 117 -61.26 13.03 26.66
CA LEU A 117 -59.82 12.98 26.91
C LEU A 117 -59.30 14.37 27.32
N PHE A 118 -59.72 15.43 26.62
CA PHE A 118 -59.36 16.81 26.98
C PHE A 118 -59.93 17.28 28.32
N GLU A 119 -61.15 16.86 28.67
CA GLU A 119 -61.71 17.10 30.00
C GLU A 119 -60.84 16.49 31.11
N ASN A 120 -60.26 15.30 30.88
CA ASN A 120 -59.43 14.60 31.85
C ASN A 120 -58.09 15.29 32.10
N LEU A 121 -57.52 16.00 31.12
CA LEU A 121 -56.26 16.75 31.27
C LEU A 121 -56.34 17.85 32.35
N HIS A 122 -57.56 18.30 32.67
CA HIS A 122 -57.83 19.32 33.68
C HIS A 122 -58.30 18.71 35.02
N ALA A 123 -58.22 17.38 35.19
CA ALA A 123 -58.62 16.72 36.42
C ALA A 123 -57.49 16.74 37.47
N ASP A 124 -57.86 16.93 38.74
CA ASP A 124 -56.92 16.90 39.88
C ASP A 124 -56.28 15.52 40.12
N ASP A 125 -56.92 14.43 39.65
CA ASP A 125 -56.45 13.06 39.85
C ASP A 125 -55.51 12.65 38.71
N PRO A 126 -54.20 12.44 38.98
CA PRO A 126 -53.19 12.07 37.98
C PRO A 126 -53.56 10.83 37.17
N ARG A 127 -54.30 9.90 37.80
CA ARG A 127 -54.71 8.64 37.15
C ARG A 127 -55.68 8.88 36.00
N MET A 128 -56.29 10.06 35.89
CA MET A 128 -57.16 10.39 34.77
C MET A 128 -56.40 10.49 33.43
N ASN A 129 -55.07 10.53 33.44
CA ASN A 129 -54.24 10.43 32.23
C ASN A 129 -53.83 8.98 31.89
N GLU A 130 -54.35 7.97 32.61
CA GLU A 130 -54.10 6.55 32.35
C GLU A 130 -55.20 5.93 31.46
N TYR A 131 -54.83 5.45 30.28
CA TYR A 131 -55.68 4.88 29.23
C TYR A 131 -55.16 3.52 28.74
N VAL A 132 -54.50 2.74 29.61
CA VAL A 132 -53.88 1.45 29.26
C VAL A 132 -54.87 0.49 28.59
N GLY A 133 -54.48 -0.07 27.45
CA GLY A 133 -55.27 -1.00 26.64
C GLY A 133 -56.56 -0.41 26.05
N ALA A 134 -56.65 0.92 25.94
CA ALA A 134 -57.78 1.59 25.30
C ALA A 134 -57.84 1.30 23.79
N SER A 135 -59.04 1.39 23.22
CA SER A 135 -59.24 1.48 21.77
C SER A 135 -59.71 2.89 21.48
N LEU A 136 -58.93 3.70 20.77
CA LEU A 136 -59.19 5.12 20.55
C LEU A 136 -59.38 5.42 19.06
N PRO A 137 -60.32 6.31 18.70
CA PRO A 137 -60.41 6.83 17.35
C PRO A 137 -59.23 7.77 17.05
N ASN A 138 -59.15 8.29 15.82
CA ASN A 138 -58.17 9.31 15.48
C ASN A 138 -58.24 10.50 16.44
N LEU A 139 -57.10 10.98 16.91
CA LEU A 139 -56.96 12.13 17.81
C LEU A 139 -56.55 13.36 16.98
N PRO A 140 -57.51 14.21 16.53
CA PRO A 140 -57.21 15.44 15.79
C PRO A 140 -56.80 16.55 16.76
N LEU A 141 -55.50 16.66 17.00
CA LEU A 141 -54.84 17.64 17.87
C LEU A 141 -54.17 18.78 17.09
N THR A 142 -54.49 18.94 15.80
CA THR A 142 -53.99 20.02 14.94
C THR A 142 -54.23 21.40 15.58
N TYR A 143 -53.20 22.25 15.64
CA TYR A 143 -53.18 23.56 16.31
C TYR A 143 -53.57 23.54 17.80
N GLN A 144 -53.66 22.37 18.44
CA GLN A 144 -54.01 22.27 19.84
C GLN A 144 -52.78 22.42 20.72
N ARG A 145 -52.98 23.07 21.86
CA ARG A 145 -52.05 23.03 22.98
C ARG A 145 -52.58 22.01 23.97
N VAL A 146 -51.89 20.87 24.06
CA VAL A 146 -52.21 19.78 24.99
C VAL A 146 -51.42 20.03 26.28
N ASP A 147 -51.90 21.01 27.05
CA ASP A 147 -51.43 21.33 28.40
C ASP A 147 -52.52 21.07 29.45
N GLY A 148 -52.11 21.05 30.72
CA GLY A 148 -52.96 20.67 31.85
C GLY A 148 -52.51 21.39 33.12
N GLU A 149 -53.29 21.23 34.19
CA GLU A 149 -52.91 21.77 35.51
C GLU A 149 -51.73 21.00 36.14
N THR A 150 -51.42 19.82 35.59
CA THR A 150 -50.32 18.93 36.01
C THR A 150 -49.43 18.60 34.81
N ASN A 151 -48.27 17.97 35.05
CA ASN A 151 -47.37 17.47 34.00
C ASN A 151 -47.41 15.93 33.90
N HIS A 152 -48.54 15.31 34.26
CA HIS A 152 -48.65 13.86 34.27
C HIS A 152 -48.71 13.28 32.85
N VAL A 153 -47.85 12.28 32.60
CA VAL A 153 -47.74 11.56 31.33
C VAL A 153 -49.09 11.02 30.86
N LEU A 154 -49.39 11.20 29.57
CA LEU A 154 -50.49 10.56 28.88
C LEU A 154 -50.11 9.10 28.61
N ASN A 155 -50.67 8.18 29.41
CA ASN A 155 -50.32 6.77 29.36
C ASN A 155 -51.33 5.96 28.53
N PHE A 156 -50.92 5.57 27.33
CA PHE A 156 -51.63 4.72 26.37
C PHE A 156 -50.95 3.36 26.14
N GLN A 157 -50.27 2.82 27.14
CA GLN A 157 -49.62 1.50 27.03
C GLN A 157 -50.58 0.43 26.49
N HIS A 158 -50.11 -0.37 25.53
CA HIS A 158 -50.88 -1.42 24.85
C HIS A 158 -52.21 -0.97 24.22
N ALA A 159 -52.39 0.33 23.97
CA ALA A 159 -53.60 0.85 23.34
C ALA A 159 -53.61 0.61 21.83
N GLU A 160 -54.79 0.59 21.23
CA GLU A 160 -55.00 0.66 19.78
C GLU A 160 -55.54 2.06 19.45
N ILE A 161 -54.78 2.89 18.75
CA ILE A 161 -55.15 4.28 18.41
C ILE A 161 -55.20 4.42 16.88
N GLU A 162 -56.36 4.77 16.31
CA GLU A 162 -56.51 4.91 14.85
C GLU A 162 -55.59 5.98 14.22
N GLY A 163 -55.12 6.95 15.01
CA GLY A 163 -54.12 7.94 14.58
C GLY A 163 -53.97 9.09 15.58
N ILE A 164 -52.86 9.81 15.47
CA ILE A 164 -52.54 11.02 16.24
C ILE A 164 -52.09 12.09 15.26
N ASP A 165 -52.78 13.23 15.22
CA ASP A 165 -52.45 14.37 14.37
C ASP A 165 -52.24 15.59 15.25
N LEU A 166 -50.99 15.97 15.50
CA LEU A 166 -50.57 17.15 16.26
C LEU A 166 -49.95 18.21 15.32
N THR A 167 -50.37 18.27 14.06
CA THR A 167 -49.81 19.23 13.10
C THR A 167 -49.95 20.68 13.62
N HIS A 168 -48.85 21.44 13.67
CA HIS A 168 -48.73 22.78 14.28
C HIS A 168 -49.18 22.85 15.76
N GLY A 169 -49.14 21.72 16.47
CA GLY A 169 -49.60 21.59 17.85
C GLY A 169 -48.47 21.68 18.87
N HIS A 170 -48.84 21.73 20.15
CA HIS A 170 -47.90 21.71 21.25
C HIS A 170 -48.31 20.67 22.29
N LEU A 171 -47.47 19.67 22.53
CA LEU A 171 -47.71 18.64 23.54
C LEU A 171 -46.79 18.89 24.75
N ALA A 172 -47.39 19.35 25.86
CA ALA A 172 -46.63 19.68 27.07
C ALA A 172 -46.43 18.49 28.02
N HIS A 173 -47.26 17.45 27.89
CA HIS A 173 -47.21 16.25 28.70
C HIS A 173 -46.37 15.18 28.00
N GLY A 174 -45.65 14.35 28.75
CA GLY A 174 -45.05 13.14 28.18
C GLY A 174 -46.11 12.20 27.58
N LEU A 175 -45.74 11.45 26.57
CA LEU A 175 -46.58 10.51 25.83
C LEU A 175 -46.01 9.10 25.97
N ASN A 176 -46.74 8.21 26.63
CA ASN A 176 -46.36 6.81 26.76
C ASN A 176 -47.28 5.91 25.94
N VAL A 177 -46.76 5.41 24.84
CA VAL A 177 -47.41 4.51 23.87
C VAL A 177 -46.65 3.19 23.76
N ARG A 178 -45.96 2.75 24.81
CA ARG A 178 -45.24 1.48 24.82
C ARG A 178 -46.16 0.32 24.45
N GLU A 179 -45.68 -0.55 23.56
CA GLU A 179 -46.39 -1.69 22.99
C GLU A 179 -47.79 -1.35 22.41
N ALA A 180 -48.05 -0.07 22.09
CA ALA A 180 -49.30 0.35 21.47
C ALA A 180 -49.28 0.10 19.96
N THR A 181 -50.46 -0.06 19.36
CA THR A 181 -50.64 -0.04 17.91
C THR A 181 -51.23 1.31 17.51
N LEU A 182 -50.50 2.06 16.70
CA LEU A 182 -50.84 3.39 16.22
C LEU A 182 -51.15 3.31 14.72
N GLY A 183 -52.17 4.04 14.27
CA GLY A 183 -52.40 4.30 12.85
C GLY A 183 -51.40 5.32 12.31
N ARG A 184 -51.91 6.38 11.68
CA ARG A 184 -51.06 7.49 11.22
C ARG A 184 -50.67 8.38 12.40
N VAL A 185 -49.39 8.73 12.50
CA VAL A 185 -48.87 9.67 13.51
C VAL A 185 -48.27 10.86 12.79
N THR A 186 -48.74 12.06 13.08
CA THR A 186 -48.29 13.30 12.43
C THR A 186 -47.98 14.36 13.49
N PHE A 187 -46.74 14.81 13.53
CA PHE A 187 -46.17 15.85 14.37
C PHE A 187 -45.60 17.01 13.52
N GLU A 188 -46.02 17.16 12.26
CA GLU A 188 -45.57 18.23 11.35
C GLU A 188 -45.64 19.62 12.02
N ASP A 189 -44.52 20.35 12.09
CA ASP A 189 -44.38 21.66 12.76
C ASP A 189 -44.89 21.67 14.22
N ALA A 190 -44.77 20.53 14.92
CA ALA A 190 -45.20 20.40 16.31
C ALA A 190 -44.05 20.63 17.29
N THR A 191 -44.40 21.12 18.50
CA THR A 191 -43.46 21.18 19.63
C THR A 191 -43.89 20.17 20.70
N VAL A 192 -43.00 19.23 21.03
CA VAL A 192 -43.22 18.21 22.07
C VAL A 192 -42.21 18.44 23.19
N THR A 193 -42.70 18.88 24.36
CA THR A 193 -41.83 19.28 25.49
C THR A 193 -41.75 18.23 26.60
N GLY A 194 -42.31 17.05 26.39
CA GLY A 194 -42.29 15.95 27.36
C GLY A 194 -41.86 14.65 26.69
N ASP A 195 -41.36 13.71 27.49
CA ASP A 195 -40.80 12.45 27.01
C ASP A 195 -41.78 11.67 26.12
N VAL A 196 -41.27 11.07 25.05
CA VAL A 196 -42.03 10.18 24.17
C VAL A 196 -41.52 8.76 24.34
N GLU A 197 -42.39 7.89 24.82
CA GLU A 197 -42.07 6.53 25.23
C GLU A 197 -42.85 5.54 24.37
N ALA A 198 -42.23 5.09 23.29
CA ALA A 198 -42.83 4.27 22.23
C ALA A 198 -42.11 2.92 22.01
N GLU A 199 -41.41 2.44 23.04
CA GLU A 199 -40.79 1.11 23.07
C GLU A 199 -41.79 0.01 22.66
N GLY A 200 -41.43 -0.82 21.69
CA GLY A 200 -42.24 -1.91 21.15
C GLY A 200 -43.53 -1.47 20.44
N ALA A 201 -43.72 -0.18 20.17
CA ALA A 201 -44.91 0.31 19.49
C ALA A 201 -44.93 -0.11 18.01
N VAL A 202 -46.13 -0.24 17.44
CA VAL A 202 -46.33 -0.56 16.03
C VAL A 202 -47.07 0.60 15.35
N VAL A 203 -46.42 1.30 14.43
CA VAL A 203 -47.05 2.32 13.58
C VAL A 203 -47.46 1.67 12.26
N THR A 204 -48.77 1.59 12.01
CA THR A 204 -49.36 0.80 10.92
C THR A 204 -49.55 1.58 9.61
N ASP A 205 -49.44 2.90 9.65
CA ASP A 205 -49.43 3.81 8.48
C ASP A 205 -48.13 4.63 8.54
N ALA A 206 -48.15 5.93 8.23
CA ALA A 206 -46.97 6.80 8.28
C ALA A 206 -46.71 7.43 9.66
N LEU A 207 -45.42 7.64 9.97
CA LEU A 207 -44.94 8.60 10.96
C LEU A 207 -44.37 9.82 10.22
N ASP A 208 -44.87 11.01 10.51
CA ASP A 208 -44.39 12.25 9.93
C ASP A 208 -44.11 13.25 11.05
N THR A 209 -42.84 13.57 11.30
CA THR A 209 -42.38 14.56 12.27
C THR A 209 -41.73 15.76 11.60
N SER A 210 -42.02 16.00 10.31
CA SER A 210 -41.33 17.04 9.54
C SER A 210 -41.38 18.41 10.25
N GLU A 211 -40.25 19.10 10.36
CA GLU A 211 -40.13 20.39 11.05
C GLU A 211 -40.53 20.37 12.55
N ALA A 212 -40.68 19.20 13.17
CA ALA A 212 -41.02 19.10 14.59
C ALA A 212 -39.80 19.38 15.50
N THR A 213 -40.08 19.78 16.74
CA THR A 213 -39.09 19.89 17.82
C THR A 213 -39.48 19.02 19.00
N PHE A 214 -38.61 18.08 19.36
CA PHE A 214 -38.69 17.29 20.60
C PHE A 214 -37.67 17.84 21.59
N GLU A 215 -38.14 18.44 22.69
CA GLU A 215 -37.27 19.06 23.71
C GLU A 215 -36.76 18.05 24.76
N GLN A 216 -37.28 16.82 24.78
CA GLN A 216 -36.96 15.77 25.77
C GLN A 216 -36.79 14.42 25.07
N ASP A 217 -36.43 13.38 25.84
CA ASP A 217 -36.06 12.05 25.34
C ASP A 217 -37.18 11.39 24.51
N VAL A 218 -36.76 10.67 23.46
CA VAL A 218 -37.65 9.95 22.54
C VAL A 218 -37.19 8.51 22.36
N HIS A 219 -37.98 7.54 22.84
CA HIS A 219 -37.64 6.13 22.82
C HIS A 219 -38.55 5.32 21.89
N PHE A 220 -38.00 4.79 20.79
CA PHE A 220 -38.63 3.90 19.82
C PHE A 220 -38.02 2.49 19.81
N ASP A 221 -37.42 2.07 20.92
CA ASP A 221 -36.72 0.79 21.01
C ASP A 221 -37.63 -0.39 20.66
N GLY A 222 -37.21 -1.27 19.76
CA GLY A 222 -37.98 -2.41 19.27
C GLY A 222 -39.28 -2.04 18.55
N ALA A 223 -39.50 -0.77 18.20
CA ALA A 223 -40.69 -0.33 17.48
C ALA A 223 -40.71 -0.86 16.04
N THR A 224 -41.90 -1.06 15.49
CA THR A 224 -42.09 -1.45 14.08
C THR A 224 -42.86 -0.38 13.34
N PHE A 225 -42.27 0.16 12.27
CA PHE A 225 -42.90 1.09 11.35
C PHE A 225 -43.27 0.35 10.06
N GLU A 226 -44.57 0.16 9.85
CA GLU A 226 -45.12 -0.53 8.67
C GLU A 226 -45.18 0.39 7.43
N GLY A 227 -45.39 1.70 7.64
CA GLY A 227 -45.35 2.71 6.60
C GLY A 227 -44.11 3.62 6.70
N PRO A 228 -44.06 4.70 5.91
CA PRO A 228 -42.87 5.55 5.81
C PRO A 228 -42.67 6.38 7.08
N VAL A 229 -41.40 6.63 7.40
CA VAL A 229 -40.98 7.50 8.51
C VAL A 229 -40.31 8.74 7.92
N VAL A 230 -40.91 9.90 8.15
CA VAL A 230 -40.41 11.18 7.65
C VAL A 230 -40.08 12.09 8.83
N CYS A 231 -38.80 12.30 9.05
CA CYS A 231 -38.20 13.16 10.07
C CYS A 231 -37.40 14.30 9.43
N ASP A 232 -37.79 14.73 8.23
CA ASP A 232 -37.10 15.81 7.50
C ASP A 232 -37.17 17.11 8.33
N GLU A 233 -36.04 17.81 8.48
CA GLU A 233 -35.93 19.04 9.28
C GLU A 233 -36.41 18.90 10.75
N THR A 234 -36.46 17.68 11.29
CA THR A 234 -36.81 17.44 12.70
C THR A 234 -35.62 17.78 13.61
N THR A 235 -35.91 18.42 14.74
CA THR A 235 -34.93 18.69 15.80
C THR A 235 -35.22 17.81 17.03
N PHE A 236 -34.23 17.01 17.42
CA PHE A 236 -34.19 16.28 18.68
C PHE A 236 -33.18 16.98 19.60
N GLU A 237 -33.66 17.60 20.68
CA GLU A 237 -32.81 18.37 21.61
C GLU A 237 -32.13 17.51 22.70
N GLU A 238 -32.65 16.31 22.93
CA GLU A 238 -32.15 15.31 23.89
C GLU A 238 -32.11 13.90 23.25
N ASP A 239 -31.78 12.88 24.04
CA ASP A 239 -31.46 11.54 23.58
C ASP A 239 -32.64 10.89 22.83
N THR A 240 -32.37 10.35 21.65
CA THR A 240 -33.35 9.68 20.80
C THR A 240 -32.89 8.27 20.45
N THR A 241 -33.74 7.27 20.55
CA THR A 241 -33.34 5.88 20.27
C THR A 241 -34.35 5.14 19.42
N PHE A 242 -33.82 4.37 18.48
CA PHE A 242 -34.48 3.46 17.57
C PHE A 242 -33.79 2.08 17.64
N GLU A 243 -33.23 1.71 18.79
CA GLU A 243 -32.54 0.43 18.96
C GLU A 243 -33.46 -0.74 18.64
N ASP A 244 -32.96 -1.73 17.90
CA ASP A 244 -33.72 -2.90 17.44
C ASP A 244 -35.03 -2.57 16.66
N ALA A 245 -35.21 -1.31 16.22
CA ALA A 245 -36.39 -0.91 15.48
C ALA A 245 -36.41 -1.50 14.06
N THR A 246 -37.61 -1.74 13.52
CA THR A 246 -37.80 -2.23 12.15
C THR A 246 -38.56 -1.22 11.31
N PHE A 247 -37.94 -0.74 10.24
CA PHE A 247 -38.54 0.13 9.23
C PHE A 247 -38.83 -0.67 7.97
N ARG A 248 -40.10 -0.77 7.57
CA ARG A 248 -40.52 -1.59 6.40
C ARG A 248 -40.61 -0.84 5.09
N GLU A 249 -40.76 0.48 5.16
CA GLU A 249 -40.78 1.39 4.02
C GLU A 249 -39.73 2.49 4.22
N THR A 250 -39.67 3.45 3.29
CA THR A 250 -38.67 4.52 3.26
C THR A 250 -38.57 5.29 4.57
N VAL A 251 -37.33 5.58 4.97
CA VAL A 251 -36.98 6.43 6.12
C VAL A 251 -36.25 7.66 5.62
N ALA A 252 -36.66 8.85 6.08
CA ALA A 252 -36.03 10.11 5.70
C ALA A 252 -35.76 11.00 6.92
N PHE A 253 -34.51 11.43 7.08
CA PHE A 253 -34.02 12.32 8.13
C PHE A 253 -33.31 13.54 7.51
N ARG A 254 -33.73 13.98 6.32
CA ARG A 254 -33.00 15.00 5.56
C ARG A 254 -32.96 16.33 6.32
N ASN A 255 -31.78 16.89 6.47
CA ASN A 255 -31.57 18.12 7.26
C ASN A 255 -32.08 18.04 8.72
N ALA A 256 -32.21 16.83 9.29
CA ALA A 256 -32.52 16.69 10.70
C ALA A 256 -31.32 17.14 11.55
N THR A 257 -31.60 17.58 12.78
CA THR A 257 -30.58 17.96 13.75
C THR A 257 -30.79 17.18 15.04
N THR A 258 -29.75 16.49 15.48
CA THR A 258 -29.75 15.78 16.76
C THR A 258 -28.70 16.40 17.68
N SER A 259 -29.14 16.90 18.83
CA SER A 259 -28.27 17.38 19.91
C SER A 259 -28.66 16.70 21.22
N GLY A 260 -27.72 16.60 22.16
CA GLY A 260 -27.98 16.06 23.50
C GLY A 260 -27.29 16.92 24.55
N SER A 261 -27.95 17.13 25.69
CA SER A 261 -27.42 17.98 26.77
C SER A 261 -26.51 17.23 27.76
N SER A 262 -26.38 15.91 27.61
CA SER A 262 -25.65 15.06 28.55
C SER A 262 -24.14 15.12 28.31
N HIS A 263 -23.38 15.54 29.33
CA HIS A 263 -21.91 15.46 29.36
C HIS A 263 -21.37 14.04 29.58
N VAL A 264 -22.20 13.02 29.39
CA VAL A 264 -21.86 11.60 29.51
C VAL A 264 -21.91 11.03 28.09
N LEU A 265 -20.88 10.26 27.72
CA LEU A 265 -20.72 9.56 26.44
C LEU A 265 -21.86 8.53 26.21
N ALA A 266 -23.08 9.00 26.04
CA ALA A 266 -24.23 8.23 25.58
C ALA A 266 -24.66 8.85 24.25
N ASP A 267 -24.90 8.00 23.25
CA ASP A 267 -25.19 8.42 21.89
C ASP A 267 -26.45 9.29 21.88
N HIS A 268 -26.36 10.49 21.29
CA HIS A 268 -27.50 11.42 21.20
C HIS A 268 -28.62 10.84 20.32
N ILE A 269 -28.24 10.04 19.32
CA ILE A 269 -29.18 9.21 18.59
C ILE A 269 -28.64 7.79 18.37
N SER A 270 -29.45 6.78 18.71
CA SER A 270 -29.09 5.37 18.53
C SER A 270 -30.00 4.67 17.52
N PHE A 271 -29.42 3.98 16.55
CA PHE A 271 -30.05 3.05 15.62
C PHE A 271 -29.44 1.65 15.76
N ALA A 272 -28.84 1.33 16.91
CA ALA A 272 -28.13 0.06 17.07
C ALA A 272 -29.09 -1.13 16.88
N GLY A 273 -28.69 -2.13 16.09
CA GLY A 273 -29.52 -3.29 15.75
C GLY A 273 -30.74 -2.98 14.87
N ALA A 274 -30.94 -1.74 14.41
CA ALA A 274 -32.09 -1.37 13.60
C ALA A 274 -32.05 -2.05 12.21
N ASN A 275 -33.23 -2.39 11.68
CA ASN A 275 -33.38 -2.95 10.33
C ASN A 275 -34.15 -1.97 9.42
N PHE A 276 -33.45 -1.45 8.40
CA PHE A 276 -34.00 -0.63 7.33
C PHE A 276 -34.24 -1.50 6.08
N ARG A 277 -35.49 -1.86 5.82
CA ARG A 277 -35.84 -2.76 4.70
C ARG A 277 -35.98 -2.08 3.33
N ASP A 278 -36.10 -0.76 3.33
CA ASP A 278 -36.22 0.07 2.14
C ASP A 278 -35.24 1.25 2.24
N GLU A 279 -35.27 2.17 1.28
CA GLU A 279 -34.34 3.31 1.20
C GLU A 279 -34.28 4.12 2.51
N ALA A 280 -33.08 4.38 3.01
CA ALA A 280 -32.82 5.18 4.20
C ALA A 280 -32.00 6.43 3.83
N HIS A 281 -32.60 7.62 4.00
CA HIS A 281 -32.01 8.89 3.61
C HIS A 281 -31.63 9.73 4.83
N PHE A 282 -30.33 9.93 5.05
CA PHE A 282 -29.72 10.78 6.07
C PHE A 282 -28.96 11.97 5.45
N ARG A 283 -29.22 12.26 4.18
CA ARG A 283 -28.57 13.35 3.45
C ARG A 283 -28.65 14.67 4.22
N GLN A 284 -27.50 15.34 4.35
CA GLN A 284 -27.37 16.65 5.01
C GLN A 284 -27.86 16.67 6.48
N THR A 285 -27.91 15.52 7.15
CA THR A 285 -28.20 15.46 8.59
C THR A 285 -26.97 15.92 9.39
N ASP A 286 -27.23 16.62 10.50
CA ASP A 286 -26.21 16.98 11.50
C ASP A 286 -26.35 16.02 12.70
N PHE A 287 -25.46 15.04 12.76
CA PHE A 287 -25.35 14.11 13.89
C PHE A 287 -24.26 14.56 14.84
N GLN A 288 -24.58 14.73 16.13
CA GLN A 288 -23.55 14.96 17.15
C GLN A 288 -22.89 13.65 17.58
N TYR A 289 -23.63 12.71 18.16
CA TYR A 289 -23.13 11.36 18.42
C TYR A 289 -24.18 10.39 17.90
N VAL A 290 -23.77 9.44 17.07
CA VAL A 290 -24.68 8.47 16.47
C VAL A 290 -24.07 7.08 16.41
N THR A 291 -24.85 6.10 16.80
CA THR A 291 -24.52 4.69 16.60
C THR A 291 -25.51 4.02 15.66
N PHE A 292 -24.98 3.30 14.68
CA PHE A 292 -25.66 2.34 13.83
C PHE A 292 -25.12 0.93 14.09
N ALA A 293 -24.42 0.68 15.21
CA ALA A 293 -23.80 -0.61 15.49
C ALA A 293 -24.79 -1.78 15.27
N ASP A 294 -24.36 -2.86 14.61
CA ASP A 294 -25.20 -4.03 14.27
C ASP A 294 -26.43 -3.73 13.38
N ALA A 295 -26.59 -2.51 12.85
CA ALA A 295 -27.71 -2.17 11.99
C ALA A 295 -27.61 -2.84 10.60
N THR A 296 -28.76 -3.08 9.98
CA THR A 296 -28.85 -3.64 8.62
C THR A 296 -29.62 -2.71 7.70
N PHE A 297 -29.00 -2.32 6.58
CA PHE A 297 -29.62 -1.61 5.47
C PHE A 297 -29.82 -2.58 4.31
N GLU A 298 -31.06 -3.03 4.09
CA GLU A 298 -31.40 -4.00 3.02
C GLU A 298 -31.49 -3.34 1.63
N SER A 299 -31.61 -2.01 1.57
CA SER A 299 -31.69 -1.17 0.36
C SER A 299 -30.68 -0.02 0.45
N ARG A 300 -30.74 0.94 -0.48
CA ARG A 300 -29.81 2.08 -0.53
C ARG A 300 -29.80 2.86 0.80
N ALA A 301 -28.60 3.08 1.34
CA ALA A 301 -28.35 3.98 2.46
C ALA A 301 -27.64 5.24 1.94
N ASP A 302 -28.27 6.39 2.11
CA ASP A 302 -27.80 7.69 1.59
C ASP A 302 -27.38 8.60 2.75
N PHE A 303 -26.07 8.77 2.91
CA PHE A 303 -25.41 9.66 3.86
C PHE A 303 -24.68 10.81 3.14
N GLU A 304 -25.06 11.14 1.90
CA GLU A 304 -24.40 12.19 1.10
C GLU A 304 -24.41 13.54 1.87
N HIS A 305 -23.25 14.19 1.97
CA HIS A 305 -23.06 15.45 2.72
C HIS A 305 -23.53 15.42 4.19
N THR A 306 -23.59 14.26 4.83
CA THR A 306 -23.88 14.17 6.27
C THR A 306 -22.71 14.73 7.08
N ASN A 307 -23.02 15.45 8.16
CA ASN A 307 -22.03 15.99 9.07
C ASN A 307 -22.12 15.25 10.40
N PHE A 308 -21.09 14.46 10.68
CA PHE A 308 -20.89 13.74 11.94
C PHE A 308 -19.97 14.59 12.82
N GLU A 309 -20.55 15.39 13.71
CA GLU A 309 -19.84 16.36 14.55
C GLU A 309 -19.10 15.72 15.73
N GLY A 310 -19.46 14.51 16.14
CA GLY A 310 -18.86 13.71 17.22
C GLY A 310 -18.69 12.25 16.81
N ASP A 311 -18.41 11.39 17.79
CA ASP A 311 -18.04 9.99 17.52
C ASP A 311 -19.19 9.25 16.83
N THR A 312 -18.86 8.46 15.82
CA THR A 312 -19.83 7.74 14.99
C THR A 312 -19.47 6.27 14.88
N VAL A 313 -20.44 5.38 15.08
CA VAL A 313 -20.21 3.94 15.09
C VAL A 313 -21.08 3.24 14.04
N PHE A 314 -20.43 2.59 13.08
CA PHE A 314 -21.02 1.66 12.10
C PHE A 314 -20.45 0.24 12.28
N ASP A 315 -19.93 -0.07 13.46
CA ASP A 315 -19.34 -1.39 13.75
C ASP A 315 -20.37 -2.50 13.51
N ASP A 316 -19.93 -3.58 12.87
CA ASP A 316 -20.74 -4.75 12.50
C ASP A 316 -22.01 -4.43 11.67
N CYS A 317 -22.09 -3.22 11.07
CA CYS A 317 -23.15 -2.85 10.14
C CYS A 317 -23.15 -3.73 8.88
N VAL A 318 -24.33 -3.97 8.32
CA VAL A 318 -24.49 -4.61 7.00
C VAL A 318 -25.21 -3.67 6.04
N PHE A 319 -24.52 -3.26 4.98
CA PHE A 319 -25.08 -2.56 3.83
C PHE A 319 -25.27 -3.56 2.69
N ALA A 320 -26.51 -4.04 2.47
CA ALA A 320 -26.81 -5.06 1.47
C ALA A 320 -26.89 -4.50 0.03
N ASP A 321 -27.12 -3.20 -0.10
CA ASP A 321 -27.11 -2.44 -1.36
C ASP A 321 -26.15 -1.24 -1.25
N VAL A 322 -26.21 -0.30 -2.18
CA VAL A 322 -25.31 0.86 -2.24
C VAL A 322 -25.35 1.66 -0.94
N ALA A 323 -24.17 1.89 -0.36
CA ALA A 323 -23.96 2.81 0.75
C ALA A 323 -23.22 4.04 0.23
N ASP A 324 -23.87 5.20 0.29
CA ASP A 324 -23.40 6.45 -0.29
C ASP A 324 -23.00 7.42 0.84
N PHE A 325 -21.69 7.60 1.02
CA PHE A 325 -21.08 8.55 1.95
C PHE A 325 -20.35 9.67 1.20
N ASP A 326 -20.69 9.93 -0.07
CA ASP A 326 -20.04 10.95 -0.87
C ASP A 326 -20.12 12.32 -0.15
N GLU A 327 -18.97 12.99 -0.04
CA GLU A 327 -18.80 14.27 0.63
C GLU A 327 -19.27 14.33 2.10
N ALA A 328 -19.44 13.20 2.78
CA ALA A 328 -19.68 13.15 4.22
C ALA A 328 -18.46 13.67 5.00
N ARG A 329 -18.68 14.22 6.20
CA ARG A 329 -17.62 14.72 7.08
C ARG A 329 -17.72 14.12 8.47
N PHE A 330 -16.62 13.53 8.91
CA PHE A 330 -16.45 12.98 10.25
C PHE A 330 -15.46 13.87 11.02
N SER A 331 -16.00 14.69 11.91
CA SER A 331 -15.22 15.65 12.71
C SER A 331 -14.51 15.00 13.90
N HIS A 332 -14.98 13.83 14.34
CA HIS A 332 -14.37 12.99 15.37
C HIS A 332 -14.19 11.55 14.87
N ASP A 333 -14.04 10.59 15.77
CA ASP A 333 -13.62 9.23 15.44
C ASP A 333 -14.79 8.46 14.79
N ALA A 334 -14.51 7.74 13.72
CA ALA A 334 -15.50 6.95 12.97
C ALA A 334 -15.15 5.45 12.97
N GLY A 335 -16.03 4.60 13.50
CA GLY A 335 -15.87 3.15 13.53
C GLY A 335 -16.63 2.45 12.41
N PHE A 336 -15.95 1.60 11.64
CA PHE A 336 -16.53 0.66 10.67
C PHE A 336 -15.96 -0.75 10.90
N THR A 337 -15.64 -1.08 12.15
CA THR A 337 -15.01 -2.37 12.51
C THR A 337 -15.96 -3.50 12.15
N GLY A 338 -15.50 -4.48 11.37
CA GLY A 338 -16.34 -5.61 10.96
C GLY A 338 -17.51 -5.26 10.02
N ALA A 339 -17.65 -4.00 9.60
CA ALA A 339 -18.73 -3.56 8.72
C ALA A 339 -18.64 -4.28 7.36
N ARG A 340 -19.81 -4.60 6.80
CA ARG A 340 -19.92 -5.34 5.54
C ARG A 340 -20.71 -4.58 4.50
N PHE A 341 -20.06 -4.27 3.39
CA PHE A 341 -20.64 -3.63 2.22
C PHE A 341 -20.83 -4.68 1.11
N GLU A 342 -22.06 -5.14 0.88
CA GLU A 342 -22.35 -6.19 -0.10
C GLU A 342 -22.40 -5.69 -1.55
N ALA A 343 -22.54 -4.38 -1.74
CA ALA A 343 -22.54 -3.70 -3.04
C ALA A 343 -21.48 -2.58 -3.08
N LEU A 344 -21.73 -1.51 -3.85
CA LEU A 344 -20.84 -0.36 -3.98
C LEU A 344 -20.86 0.48 -2.70
N ALA A 345 -19.68 0.79 -2.17
CA ALA A 345 -19.49 1.73 -1.07
C ALA A 345 -18.82 3.01 -1.61
N GLU A 346 -19.60 4.10 -1.69
CA GLU A 346 -19.15 5.38 -2.23
C GLU A 346 -18.67 6.28 -1.08
N PHE A 347 -17.40 6.67 -1.09
CA PHE A 347 -16.75 7.53 -0.11
C PHE A 347 -15.99 8.68 -0.81
N ARG A 348 -16.49 9.15 -1.95
CA ARG A 348 -15.78 10.13 -2.76
C ARG A 348 -15.74 11.46 -2.04
N GLY A 349 -14.53 12.00 -1.88
CA GLY A 349 -14.34 13.29 -1.21
C GLY A 349 -14.75 13.31 0.25
N VAL A 350 -14.93 12.16 0.91
CA VAL A 350 -15.18 12.06 2.35
C VAL A 350 -14.01 12.67 3.13
N GLU A 351 -14.29 13.34 4.24
CA GLU A 351 -13.27 13.90 5.13
C GLU A 351 -13.36 13.24 6.52
N PHE A 352 -12.32 12.50 6.91
CA PHE A 352 -12.12 11.94 8.25
C PHE A 352 -11.07 12.77 8.99
N ASP A 353 -11.52 13.79 9.73
CA ASP A 353 -10.65 14.75 10.43
C ASP A 353 -10.18 14.26 11.81
N GLY A 354 -11.03 13.44 12.46
CA GLY A 354 -10.73 12.77 13.73
C GLY A 354 -10.68 13.67 14.97
N GLY A 355 -10.95 13.06 16.12
CA GLY A 355 -11.06 13.73 17.41
C GLY A 355 -9.74 14.10 18.06
N SER A 356 -9.78 14.27 19.38
CA SER A 356 -8.66 14.79 20.19
C SER A 356 -7.37 13.97 19.97
N ARG A 357 -6.25 14.68 19.77
CA ARG A 357 -4.98 14.23 19.16
C ARG A 357 -4.16 13.13 19.89
N THR A 358 -4.75 12.13 20.53
CA THR A 358 -3.97 11.14 21.29
C THR A 358 -4.54 9.72 21.23
N ALA A 359 -3.90 8.92 20.38
CA ALA A 359 -3.73 7.46 20.48
C ALA A 359 -4.82 6.51 19.92
N SER A 360 -5.93 7.02 19.37
CA SER A 360 -6.90 6.24 18.58
C SER A 360 -6.79 6.54 17.09
N ASP A 361 -7.32 5.63 16.28
CA ASP A 361 -7.45 5.79 14.84
C ASP A 361 -8.62 6.72 14.56
N ASP A 362 -8.45 7.75 13.71
CA ASP A 362 -9.51 8.73 13.42
C ASP A 362 -10.65 8.08 12.62
N VAL A 363 -10.31 7.10 11.77
CA VAL A 363 -11.26 6.14 11.20
C VAL A 363 -10.67 4.73 11.25
N THR A 364 -11.50 3.75 11.60
CA THR A 364 -11.14 2.32 11.52
C THR A 364 -12.08 1.56 10.60
N PHE A 365 -11.49 0.80 9.69
CA PHE A 365 -12.10 -0.23 8.85
C PHE A 365 -11.52 -1.62 9.20
N GLU A 366 -11.05 -1.80 10.45
CA GLU A 366 -10.49 -3.09 10.89
C GLU A 366 -11.51 -4.22 10.64
N ASP A 367 -11.05 -5.31 10.02
CA ASP A 367 -11.89 -6.46 9.66
C ASP A 367 -13.10 -6.16 8.75
N ALA A 368 -13.22 -4.94 8.20
CA ALA A 368 -14.30 -4.58 7.29
C ALA A 368 -14.21 -5.37 5.97
N VAL A 369 -15.38 -5.67 5.38
CA VAL A 369 -15.48 -6.43 4.14
C VAL A 369 -16.24 -5.65 3.07
N PHE A 370 -15.55 -5.34 1.97
CA PHE A 370 -16.13 -4.73 0.78
C PHE A 370 -16.30 -5.79 -0.30
N GLU A 371 -17.52 -6.29 -0.51
CA GLU A 371 -17.85 -7.26 -1.56
C GLU A 371 -17.83 -6.60 -2.94
N GLY A 372 -18.34 -5.35 -3.03
CA GLY A 372 -18.26 -4.49 -4.20
C GLY A 372 -17.06 -3.54 -4.16
N GLU A 373 -17.08 -2.53 -5.03
CA GLU A 373 -16.06 -1.48 -5.07
C GLU A 373 -16.13 -0.61 -3.81
N ALA A 374 -14.95 -0.28 -3.27
CA ALA A 374 -14.74 0.70 -2.21
C ALA A 374 -14.11 1.96 -2.81
N ASP A 375 -14.93 2.98 -3.08
CA ASP A 375 -14.53 4.18 -3.81
C ASP A 375 -14.19 5.34 -2.88
N PHE A 376 -12.91 5.43 -2.47
CA PHE A 376 -12.33 6.49 -1.65
C PHE A 376 -11.63 7.56 -2.49
N LYS A 377 -12.05 7.75 -3.74
CA LYS A 377 -11.48 8.77 -4.61
C LYS A 377 -11.60 10.17 -3.99
N LEU A 378 -10.50 10.93 -4.00
CA LEU A 378 -10.42 12.26 -3.38
C LEU A 378 -10.68 12.29 -1.87
N ALA A 379 -10.78 11.13 -1.21
CA ALA A 379 -10.98 11.05 0.24
C ALA A 379 -9.80 11.66 0.99
N ARG A 380 -10.08 12.20 2.16
CA ARG A 380 -9.09 12.84 3.02
C ARG A 380 -9.12 12.16 4.37
N PHE A 381 -8.03 11.48 4.66
CA PHE A 381 -7.81 10.80 5.92
C PHE A 381 -6.81 11.59 6.72
N ARG A 382 -7.05 11.70 8.03
CA ARG A 382 -5.96 11.98 8.96
C ARG A 382 -5.31 10.65 9.35
N PHE A 383 -5.73 9.97 10.42
CA PHE A 383 -5.29 8.60 10.73
C PHE A 383 -6.34 7.61 10.22
N ALA A 384 -5.93 6.62 9.41
CA ALA A 384 -6.83 5.57 8.94
C ALA A 384 -6.27 4.18 9.21
N ASP A 385 -7.10 3.31 9.80
CA ASP A 385 -6.80 1.89 9.97
C ASP A 385 -7.63 1.03 9.00
N PHE A 386 -6.96 0.23 8.19
CA PHE A 386 -7.50 -0.78 7.26
C PHE A 386 -6.95 -2.18 7.60
N LYS A 387 -6.49 -2.38 8.83
CA LYS A 387 -5.90 -3.64 9.27
C LYS A 387 -6.86 -4.80 9.07
N SER A 388 -6.39 -5.87 8.44
CA SER A 388 -7.18 -7.08 8.13
C SER A 388 -8.45 -6.84 7.29
N ALA A 389 -8.66 -5.63 6.77
CA ALA A 389 -9.77 -5.34 5.88
C ALA A 389 -9.68 -6.19 4.60
N ARG A 390 -10.83 -6.48 4.00
CA ARG A 390 -10.93 -7.32 2.80
C ARG A 390 -11.75 -6.62 1.73
N CYS A 391 -11.09 -6.22 0.66
CA CYS A 391 -11.73 -5.67 -0.53
C CYS A 391 -11.81 -6.75 -1.60
N ARG A 392 -12.99 -7.37 -1.80
CA ARG A 392 -13.20 -8.32 -2.90
C ARG A 392 -13.42 -7.60 -4.24
N GLY A 393 -14.02 -6.42 -4.21
CA GLY A 393 -14.08 -5.51 -5.35
C GLY A 393 -12.83 -4.61 -5.46
N GLU A 394 -12.93 -3.60 -6.33
CA GLU A 394 -11.89 -2.59 -6.52
C GLU A 394 -11.71 -1.72 -5.25
N LEU A 395 -10.46 -1.43 -4.90
CA LEU A 395 -10.10 -0.41 -3.91
C LEU A 395 -9.60 0.83 -4.64
N ASN A 396 -10.43 1.87 -4.73
CA ASN A 396 -10.11 3.09 -5.46
C ASN A 396 -9.73 4.22 -4.50
N LEU A 397 -8.45 4.60 -4.52
CA LEU A 397 -7.84 5.68 -3.73
C LEU A 397 -7.25 6.77 -4.66
N ASP A 398 -7.76 6.92 -5.90
CA ASP A 398 -7.30 7.96 -6.84
C ASP A 398 -7.38 9.35 -6.18
N ARG A 399 -6.22 10.01 -6.08
CA ARG A 399 -6.07 11.33 -5.44
C ARG A 399 -6.52 11.40 -3.98
N ALA A 400 -6.62 10.27 -3.28
CA ALA A 400 -6.81 10.27 -1.83
C ALA A 400 -5.59 10.89 -1.13
N THR A 401 -5.81 11.52 0.02
CA THR A 401 -4.73 12.12 0.82
C THR A 401 -4.78 11.63 2.26
N PHE A 402 -3.65 11.13 2.76
CA PHE A 402 -3.45 10.69 4.14
C PHE A 402 -2.53 11.68 4.86
N HIS A 403 -3.07 12.44 5.82
CA HIS A 403 -2.35 13.46 6.56
C HIS A 403 -1.67 12.93 7.84
N ALA A 404 -2.11 11.78 8.35
CA ALA A 404 -1.47 11.02 9.40
C ALA A 404 -1.34 9.54 8.96
N ARG A 405 -1.07 8.64 9.92
CA ARG A 405 -0.69 7.25 9.63
C ARG A 405 -1.79 6.51 8.87
N ALA A 406 -1.39 5.72 7.88
CA ALA A 406 -2.24 4.72 7.24
C ALA A 406 -1.75 3.33 7.64
N GLU A 407 -2.55 2.59 8.42
CA GLU A 407 -2.27 1.20 8.77
C GLU A 407 -3.06 0.29 7.83
N CYS A 408 -2.37 -0.55 7.07
CA CYS A 408 -2.95 -1.49 6.11
C CYS A 408 -2.33 -2.88 6.29
N ARG A 409 -1.94 -3.22 7.53
CA ARG A 409 -1.34 -4.53 7.82
C ARG A 409 -2.36 -5.63 7.56
N GLU A 410 -1.93 -6.72 6.93
CA GLU A 410 -2.81 -7.86 6.60
C GLU A 410 -4.01 -7.49 5.69
N LEU A 411 -3.99 -6.32 5.04
CA LEU A 411 -5.00 -5.92 4.06
C LEU A 411 -5.02 -6.93 2.90
N VAL A 412 -6.21 -7.38 2.51
CA VAL A 412 -6.39 -8.24 1.34
C VAL A 412 -7.26 -7.54 0.31
N VAL A 413 -6.73 -7.35 -0.90
CA VAL A 413 -7.49 -6.80 -2.03
C VAL A 413 -7.52 -7.83 -3.16
N GLU A 414 -8.71 -8.37 -3.45
CA GLU A 414 -8.91 -9.32 -4.54
C GLU A 414 -9.14 -8.61 -5.90
N GLY A 415 -9.74 -7.41 -5.86
CA GLY A 415 -9.94 -6.56 -7.04
C GLY A 415 -8.74 -5.66 -7.37
N GLU A 416 -8.92 -4.75 -8.32
CA GLU A 416 -7.89 -3.75 -8.68
C GLU A 416 -7.66 -2.77 -7.52
N THR A 417 -6.43 -2.31 -7.33
CA THR A 417 -6.08 -1.26 -6.36
C THR A 417 -5.56 -0.04 -7.10
N ASN A 418 -6.28 1.08 -7.01
CA ASN A 418 -5.93 2.32 -7.69
C ASN A 418 -5.40 3.35 -6.69
N LEU A 419 -4.09 3.56 -6.68
CA LEU A 419 -3.38 4.57 -5.88
C LEU A 419 -2.91 5.76 -6.74
N HIS A 420 -3.49 5.96 -7.93
CA HIS A 420 -3.03 7.02 -8.84
C HIS A 420 -3.08 8.39 -8.17
N ARG A 421 -1.94 9.09 -8.16
CA ARG A 421 -1.81 10.43 -7.54
C ARG A 421 -2.26 10.51 -6.08
N ALA A 422 -2.33 9.39 -5.37
CA ALA A 422 -2.55 9.39 -3.92
C ALA A 422 -1.34 10.01 -3.22
N THR A 423 -1.57 10.71 -2.10
CA THR A 423 -0.53 11.32 -1.28
C THR A 423 -0.57 10.78 0.14
N PHE A 424 0.54 10.19 0.60
CA PHE A 424 0.73 9.76 1.98
C PHE A 424 1.73 10.71 2.66
N ALA A 425 1.22 11.70 3.40
CA ALA A 425 2.04 12.72 4.05
C ALA A 425 2.70 12.24 5.36
N ALA A 426 2.29 11.08 5.85
CA ALA A 426 2.74 10.44 7.09
C ALA A 426 2.89 8.92 6.85
N PRO A 427 3.44 8.15 7.82
CA PRO A 427 3.84 6.78 7.55
C PRO A 427 2.69 5.86 7.10
N ALA A 428 2.97 5.02 6.11
CA ALA A 428 2.04 4.04 5.57
C ALA A 428 2.59 2.60 5.74
N VAL A 429 1.77 1.68 6.23
CA VAL A 429 2.20 0.33 6.60
C VAL A 429 1.34 -0.71 5.89
N PHE A 430 1.87 -1.34 4.84
CA PHE A 430 1.27 -2.43 4.08
C PHE A 430 1.92 -3.79 4.38
N ALA A 431 2.43 -3.95 5.60
CA ALA A 431 3.08 -5.20 6.00
C ALA A 431 2.09 -6.37 5.91
N ASP A 432 2.52 -7.54 5.43
CA ASP A 432 1.70 -8.74 5.28
C ASP A 432 0.46 -8.57 4.37
N ALA A 433 0.38 -7.48 3.60
CA ALA A 433 -0.73 -7.23 2.70
C ALA A 433 -0.68 -8.16 1.48
N ARG A 434 -1.85 -8.46 0.90
CA ARG A 434 -1.99 -9.35 -0.26
C ARG A 434 -2.88 -8.71 -1.32
N PHE A 435 -2.31 -8.50 -2.51
CA PHE A 435 -2.99 -7.92 -3.65
C PHE A 435 -3.13 -8.98 -4.76
N GLU A 436 -4.35 -9.44 -5.00
CA GLU A 436 -4.63 -10.41 -6.08
C GLU A 436 -4.93 -9.73 -7.43
N GLY A 437 -5.46 -8.51 -7.40
CA GLY A 437 -5.68 -7.68 -8.59
C GLY A 437 -4.55 -6.69 -8.86
N ASP A 438 -4.61 -6.03 -10.02
CA ASP A 438 -3.57 -5.09 -10.45
C ASP A 438 -3.45 -3.89 -9.49
N VAL A 439 -2.23 -3.45 -9.20
CA VAL A 439 -1.95 -2.29 -8.34
C VAL A 439 -1.37 -1.14 -9.16
N GLY A 440 -2.13 -0.05 -9.27
CA GLY A 440 -1.78 1.14 -10.03
C GLY A 440 -1.41 2.34 -9.14
N GLY A 441 -0.13 2.64 -8.98
CA GLY A 441 0.42 3.76 -8.22
C GLY A 441 1.07 4.87 -9.05
N VAL A 442 0.64 5.07 -10.29
CA VAL A 442 1.20 6.11 -11.19
C VAL A 442 1.11 7.50 -10.56
N GLU A 443 2.24 8.22 -10.50
CA GLU A 443 2.38 9.55 -9.87
C GLU A 443 1.96 9.61 -8.38
N ALA A 444 1.89 8.46 -7.68
CA ALA A 444 1.68 8.44 -6.23
C ALA A 444 2.86 9.09 -5.49
N THR A 445 2.60 9.74 -4.35
CA THR A 445 3.62 10.42 -3.55
C THR A 445 3.56 9.95 -2.09
N PHE A 446 4.68 9.44 -1.59
CA PHE A 446 4.89 9.08 -0.19
C PHE A 446 5.88 10.08 0.41
N GLU A 447 5.41 10.99 1.26
CA GLU A 447 6.23 12.04 1.88
C GLU A 447 6.92 11.56 3.17
N SER A 448 6.56 10.38 3.67
CA SER A 448 7.10 9.74 4.89
C SER A 448 7.31 8.23 4.68
N ASP A 449 7.82 7.54 5.69
CA ASP A 449 8.21 6.12 5.64
C ASP A 449 7.05 5.25 5.13
N VAL A 450 7.34 4.36 4.17
CA VAL A 450 6.40 3.33 3.71
C VAL A 450 7.03 1.95 3.75
N THR A 451 6.29 0.97 4.26
CA THR A 451 6.71 -0.43 4.28
C THR A 451 5.67 -1.33 3.65
N PHE A 452 6.14 -2.24 2.81
CA PHE A 452 5.38 -3.32 2.18
C PHE A 452 5.88 -4.69 2.69
N GLY A 453 6.58 -4.74 3.82
CA GLY A 453 7.30 -5.95 4.28
C GLY A 453 6.44 -7.20 4.27
N GLU A 454 6.97 -8.32 3.77
CA GLU A 454 6.27 -9.62 3.69
C GLU A 454 4.97 -9.62 2.86
N SER A 455 4.71 -8.57 2.06
CA SER A 455 3.53 -8.51 1.19
C SER A 455 3.68 -9.36 -0.08
N VAL A 456 2.54 -9.69 -0.67
CA VAL A 456 2.45 -10.45 -1.94
C VAL A 456 1.61 -9.68 -2.94
N PHE A 457 2.19 -9.47 -4.13
CA PHE A 457 1.50 -8.94 -5.30
C PHE A 457 1.37 -10.04 -6.35
N ALA A 458 0.17 -10.63 -6.45
CA ALA A 458 -0.08 -11.75 -7.37
C ALA A 458 -0.31 -11.27 -8.82
N ALA A 459 -0.78 -10.03 -8.99
CA ALA A 459 -1.02 -9.40 -10.29
C ALA A 459 -0.07 -8.20 -10.52
N ALA A 460 -0.24 -7.50 -11.65
CA ALA A 460 0.75 -6.54 -12.10
C ALA A 460 0.78 -5.29 -11.22
N VAL A 461 1.98 -4.77 -10.97
CA VAL A 461 2.19 -3.57 -10.15
C VAL A 461 2.87 -2.49 -10.99
N THR A 462 2.39 -1.26 -10.89
CA THR A 462 3.00 -0.09 -11.54
C THR A 462 3.10 1.10 -10.59
N PHE A 463 4.32 1.55 -10.30
CA PHE A 463 4.64 2.78 -9.60
C PHE A 463 5.37 3.79 -10.50
N ASP A 464 5.06 3.76 -11.80
CA ASP A 464 5.63 4.68 -12.78
C ASP A 464 5.48 6.16 -12.34
N ASP A 465 6.58 6.90 -12.38
CA ASP A 465 6.70 8.30 -11.93
C ASP A 465 6.24 8.56 -10.47
N ALA A 466 6.16 7.52 -9.63
CA ALA A 466 5.90 7.67 -8.20
C ALA A 466 7.11 8.31 -7.48
N ARG A 467 6.85 8.94 -6.33
CA ARG A 467 7.87 9.59 -5.50
C ARG A 467 7.81 9.08 -4.08
N PHE A 468 8.94 8.56 -3.62
CA PHE A 468 9.17 8.14 -2.25
C PHE A 468 10.21 9.09 -1.64
N LEU A 469 9.73 10.07 -0.87
CA LEU A 469 10.57 11.15 -0.33
C LEU A 469 11.27 10.76 0.97
N ASP A 470 10.74 9.77 1.69
CA ASP A 470 11.37 9.16 2.86
C ASP A 470 11.66 7.66 2.65
N ASP A 471 12.05 6.95 3.71
CA ASP A 471 12.46 5.55 3.64
C ASP A 471 11.36 4.64 3.09
N THR A 472 11.72 3.75 2.16
CA THR A 472 10.82 2.78 1.54
C THR A 472 11.37 1.37 1.65
N ALA A 473 10.56 0.45 2.19
CA ALA A 473 10.96 -0.94 2.38
C ALA A 473 10.01 -1.92 1.66
N PHE A 474 10.56 -2.67 0.72
CA PHE A 474 9.95 -3.84 0.07
C PHE A 474 10.61 -5.15 0.56
N GLU A 475 10.96 -5.19 1.85
CA GLU A 475 11.67 -6.33 2.46
C GLU A 475 10.84 -7.61 2.38
N SER A 476 11.43 -8.71 1.90
CA SER A 476 10.76 -10.02 1.78
C SER A 476 9.46 -10.00 0.97
N VAL A 477 9.29 -9.04 0.06
CA VAL A 477 8.11 -8.94 -0.82
C VAL A 477 8.18 -9.98 -1.95
N THR A 478 7.03 -10.50 -2.36
CA THR A 478 6.93 -11.36 -3.55
C THR A 478 6.06 -10.69 -4.63
N PHE A 479 6.65 -10.43 -5.80
CA PHE A 479 5.94 -10.01 -7.00
C PHE A 479 5.78 -11.21 -7.94
N GLU A 480 4.58 -11.81 -8.00
CA GLU A 480 4.33 -12.98 -8.85
C GLU A 480 4.18 -12.60 -10.33
N ALA A 481 3.75 -11.37 -10.61
CA ALA A 481 3.61 -10.79 -11.95
C ALA A 481 4.57 -9.60 -12.18
N ASP A 482 4.42 -8.91 -13.32
CA ASP A 482 5.27 -7.76 -13.70
C ASP A 482 5.22 -6.65 -12.64
N ALA A 483 6.40 -6.16 -12.24
CA ALA A 483 6.57 -5.04 -11.33
C ALA A 483 7.31 -3.89 -12.03
N ARG A 484 6.66 -2.73 -12.18
CA ARG A 484 7.20 -1.57 -12.90
C ARG A 484 7.37 -0.37 -11.97
N PHE A 485 8.56 0.23 -12.02
CA PHE A 485 8.99 1.39 -11.24
C PHE A 485 9.68 2.40 -12.17
N ARG A 486 9.11 2.65 -13.36
CA ARG A 486 9.78 3.49 -14.37
C ARG A 486 9.76 4.94 -13.97
N GLY A 487 10.92 5.60 -14.01
CA GLY A 487 11.03 7.00 -13.61
C GLY A 487 10.71 7.27 -12.14
N THR A 488 10.52 6.23 -11.32
CA THR A 488 10.25 6.35 -9.89
C THR A 488 11.43 6.99 -9.18
N ALA A 489 11.17 7.90 -8.26
CA ALA A 489 12.19 8.55 -7.45
C ALA A 489 12.14 8.06 -6.01
N PHE A 490 13.22 7.44 -5.55
CA PHE A 490 13.46 7.02 -4.18
C PHE A 490 14.51 7.94 -3.56
N GLU A 491 14.04 9.07 -3.01
CA GLU A 491 14.91 10.12 -2.48
C GLU A 491 15.40 9.76 -1.06
N GLY A 492 14.52 9.24 -0.21
CA GLY A 492 14.79 8.95 1.20
C GLY A 492 15.09 10.17 2.06
N GLY A 493 14.59 10.15 3.29
CA GLY A 493 14.69 11.29 4.19
C GLY A 493 16.06 11.34 4.84
N ALA A 494 16.35 12.45 5.52
CA ALA A 494 17.63 12.69 6.20
C ALA A 494 17.80 11.85 7.51
N ASN A 495 17.27 10.63 7.55
CA ASN A 495 17.06 9.85 8.78
C ASN A 495 18.06 8.73 8.99
N TYR A 496 19.36 8.90 8.68
CA TYR A 496 20.48 8.07 9.17
C TYR A 496 20.37 6.51 9.07
N ARG A 497 19.37 5.93 8.40
CA ARG A 497 19.38 4.53 8.01
C ARG A 497 20.38 4.38 6.86
N GLU A 498 21.03 3.23 6.76
CA GLU A 498 22.08 3.01 5.75
C GLU A 498 21.52 2.94 4.32
N GLN A 499 20.19 2.82 4.15
CA GLN A 499 19.49 2.64 2.88
C GLN A 499 18.15 3.37 2.88
N ASN A 500 17.83 4.05 1.79
CA ASN A 500 16.62 4.86 1.60
C ASN A 500 15.50 4.06 0.90
N CYS A 501 15.91 3.14 0.03
CA CYS A 501 15.03 2.15 -0.58
C CYS A 501 15.66 0.76 -0.46
N SER A 502 14.91 -0.19 0.09
CA SER A 502 15.34 -1.57 0.24
C SER A 502 14.38 -2.53 -0.47
N PHE A 503 14.93 -3.37 -1.34
CA PHE A 503 14.32 -4.56 -1.92
C PHE A 503 15.03 -5.83 -1.41
N ASP A 504 15.46 -5.78 -0.15
CA ASP A 504 16.21 -6.87 0.45
C ASP A 504 15.31 -8.09 0.64
N GLU A 505 15.83 -9.28 0.29
CA GLU A 505 15.11 -10.55 0.33
C GLU A 505 13.83 -10.58 -0.54
N THR A 506 13.62 -9.59 -1.41
CA THR A 506 12.50 -9.56 -2.36
C THR A 506 12.65 -10.63 -3.44
N THR A 507 11.53 -11.22 -3.88
CA THR A 507 11.48 -12.13 -5.03
C THR A 507 10.59 -11.54 -6.12
N PHE A 508 11.16 -11.36 -7.32
CA PHE A 508 10.43 -11.00 -8.53
C PHE A 508 10.28 -12.24 -9.41
N GLU A 509 9.09 -12.85 -9.42
CA GLU A 509 8.79 -13.97 -10.32
C GLU A 509 8.49 -13.51 -11.76
N GLY A 510 7.85 -12.34 -11.88
CA GLY A 510 7.63 -11.62 -13.15
C GLY A 510 8.79 -10.71 -13.56
N ASP A 511 8.58 -9.90 -14.59
CA ASP A 511 9.58 -8.92 -15.05
C ASP A 511 9.67 -7.74 -14.07
N ALA A 512 10.89 -7.32 -13.73
CA ALA A 512 11.19 -6.19 -12.86
C ALA A 512 11.81 -5.05 -13.67
N ASP A 513 11.10 -3.93 -13.76
CA ASP A 513 11.47 -2.80 -14.62
C ASP A 513 11.66 -1.51 -13.82
N PHE A 514 12.91 -1.11 -13.65
CA PHE A 514 13.36 0.10 -12.97
C PHE A 514 13.94 1.12 -13.97
N ASP A 515 13.49 1.11 -15.23
CA ASP A 515 14.04 1.99 -16.26
C ASP A 515 13.87 3.47 -15.87
N GLY A 516 14.98 4.21 -15.85
CA GLY A 516 15.03 5.62 -15.49
C GLY A 516 14.74 5.93 -14.01
N ALA A 517 14.61 4.90 -13.15
CA ALA A 517 14.41 5.08 -11.73
C ALA A 517 15.62 5.77 -11.07
N ARG A 518 15.36 6.52 -10.00
CA ARG A 518 16.39 7.25 -9.24
C ARG A 518 16.39 6.78 -7.81
N PHE A 519 17.58 6.50 -7.29
CA PHE A 519 17.81 6.07 -5.92
C PHE A 519 18.87 6.97 -5.32
N THR A 520 18.63 7.57 -4.17
CA THR A 520 19.71 8.17 -3.39
C THR A 520 20.57 7.03 -2.81
N ASN A 521 19.94 6.11 -2.08
CA ASN A 521 20.53 4.87 -1.59
C ASN A 521 19.60 3.71 -1.90
N GLY A 522 20.01 2.77 -2.75
CA GLY A 522 19.20 1.62 -3.15
C GLY A 522 19.86 0.29 -2.75
N SER A 523 19.09 -0.63 -2.18
CA SER A 523 19.54 -1.98 -1.85
C SER A 523 18.70 -3.06 -2.50
N PHE A 524 19.42 -4.05 -3.04
CA PHE A 524 18.92 -5.28 -3.62
C PHE A 524 19.74 -6.44 -3.03
N TRP A 525 19.73 -6.55 -1.69
CA TRP A 525 20.51 -7.53 -0.97
C TRP A 525 19.73 -8.84 -0.82
N ASP A 526 20.32 -9.94 -1.27
CA ASP A 526 19.67 -11.25 -1.29
C ASP A 526 18.34 -11.28 -2.11
N THR A 527 18.15 -10.31 -3.02
CA THR A 527 17.02 -10.26 -3.97
C THR A 527 17.12 -11.35 -5.02
N THR A 528 15.97 -11.93 -5.43
CA THR A 528 15.88 -12.93 -6.50
C THR A 528 15.06 -12.39 -7.67
N PHE A 529 15.58 -12.53 -8.90
CA PHE A 529 14.85 -12.24 -10.13
C PHE A 529 14.69 -13.53 -10.95
N GLU A 530 13.46 -13.91 -11.29
CA GLU A 530 13.14 -15.03 -12.18
C GLU A 530 12.79 -14.57 -13.60
N GLY A 531 12.30 -13.32 -13.73
CA GLY A 531 12.03 -12.64 -14.99
C GLY A 531 13.18 -11.76 -15.47
N VAL A 532 12.87 -10.87 -16.43
CA VAL A 532 13.80 -9.84 -16.92
C VAL A 532 13.99 -8.77 -15.84
N CYS A 533 15.24 -8.39 -15.58
CA CYS A 533 15.60 -7.35 -14.62
C CYS A 533 16.27 -6.17 -15.36
N SER A 534 15.56 -5.03 -15.45
CA SER A 534 16.01 -3.86 -16.19
C SER A 534 16.19 -2.65 -15.26
N PHE A 535 17.38 -2.05 -15.29
CA PHE A 535 17.74 -0.80 -14.62
C PHE A 535 18.22 0.24 -15.63
N ARG A 536 17.68 0.24 -16.85
CA ARG A 536 18.25 1.04 -17.93
C ARG A 536 18.09 2.52 -17.66
N GLY A 537 19.19 3.27 -17.73
CA GLY A 537 19.17 4.69 -17.40
C GLY A 537 18.85 5.00 -15.93
N ALA A 538 18.83 4.00 -15.04
CA ALA A 538 18.64 4.23 -13.61
C ALA A 538 19.83 4.98 -13.01
N VAL A 539 19.59 5.74 -11.95
CA VAL A 539 20.63 6.55 -11.29
C VAL A 539 20.66 6.20 -9.80
N PHE A 540 21.84 5.81 -9.31
CA PHE A 540 22.13 5.63 -7.89
C PHE A 540 23.09 6.75 -7.45
N GLU A 541 22.56 7.77 -6.76
CA GLU A 541 23.25 9.05 -6.50
C GLU A 541 24.29 8.96 -5.37
N GLU A 542 23.99 8.26 -4.28
CA GLU A 542 24.94 8.10 -3.16
C GLU A 542 25.47 6.67 -3.07
N SER A 543 24.61 5.66 -3.00
CA SER A 543 25.07 4.26 -2.94
C SER A 543 24.10 3.25 -3.53
N ALA A 544 24.67 2.17 -4.07
CA ALA A 544 23.92 0.99 -4.50
C ALA A 544 24.53 -0.29 -3.93
N THR A 545 23.72 -1.12 -3.29
CA THR A 545 24.12 -2.45 -2.83
C THR A 545 23.38 -3.53 -3.57
N PHE A 546 24.12 -4.38 -4.28
CA PHE A 546 23.56 -5.51 -5.01
C PHE A 546 24.16 -6.81 -4.51
N ARG A 547 23.29 -7.76 -4.20
CA ARG A 547 23.64 -9.16 -4.00
C ARG A 547 22.50 -10.01 -4.51
N VAL A 548 22.48 -10.22 -5.82
CA VAL A 548 21.40 -10.93 -6.48
C VAL A 548 21.62 -12.44 -6.35
N ARG A 549 20.57 -13.14 -5.93
CA ARG A 549 20.52 -14.60 -5.90
C ARG A 549 20.02 -15.14 -7.23
N SER A 550 20.57 -16.26 -7.64
CA SER A 550 20.02 -17.00 -8.77
C SER A 550 18.74 -17.69 -8.35
N GLY A 551 17.68 -17.43 -9.11
CA GLY A 551 16.41 -18.13 -9.03
C GLY A 551 16.41 -19.50 -9.72
N LEU A 552 15.21 -20.00 -10.00
CA LEU A 552 14.89 -21.19 -10.78
C LEU A 552 15.18 -20.99 -12.27
N ARG A 553 15.07 -19.77 -12.78
CA ARG A 553 15.33 -19.38 -14.17
C ARG A 553 16.63 -18.59 -14.28
N PRO A 554 17.38 -18.74 -15.40
CA PRO A 554 18.48 -17.85 -15.71
C PRO A 554 17.98 -16.41 -15.82
N THR A 555 18.71 -15.47 -15.23
CA THR A 555 18.44 -14.03 -15.32
C THR A 555 19.76 -13.26 -15.50
N TYR A 556 19.69 -11.98 -15.83
CA TYR A 556 20.81 -11.06 -15.80
C TYR A 556 20.29 -9.66 -15.42
N VAL A 557 21.16 -8.85 -14.83
CA VAL A 557 20.84 -7.47 -14.43
C VAL A 557 21.27 -6.52 -15.54
N ASP A 558 20.33 -5.83 -16.20
CA ASP A 558 20.63 -4.86 -17.26
C ASP A 558 20.82 -3.45 -16.70
N LEU A 559 22.06 -2.99 -16.60
CA LEU A 559 22.43 -1.64 -16.14
C LEU A 559 22.79 -0.71 -17.31
N THR A 560 22.26 -0.99 -18.52
CA THR A 560 22.61 -0.20 -19.71
C THR A 560 22.27 1.29 -19.51
N ASP A 561 23.22 2.17 -19.81
CA ASP A 561 23.10 3.63 -19.65
C ASP A 561 22.81 4.09 -18.19
N ALA A 562 22.92 3.21 -17.18
CA ALA A 562 22.74 3.56 -15.76
C ALA A 562 23.95 4.32 -15.18
N THR A 563 23.75 4.96 -14.03
CA THR A 563 24.82 5.61 -13.25
C THR A 563 24.84 5.03 -11.84
N VAL A 564 25.99 4.55 -11.39
CA VAL A 564 26.22 4.06 -10.03
C VAL A 564 27.41 4.80 -9.43
N GLU A 565 27.15 5.81 -8.60
CA GLU A 565 28.19 6.70 -8.05
C GLU A 565 29.09 6.00 -7.02
N SER A 566 28.52 5.15 -6.15
CA SER A 566 29.29 4.33 -5.22
C SER A 566 28.51 3.10 -4.76
N GLY A 567 29.17 2.18 -4.07
CA GLY A 567 28.51 1.06 -3.40
C GLY A 567 29.24 -0.28 -3.52
N ASN A 568 28.49 -1.38 -3.45
CA ASN A 568 29.05 -2.73 -3.54
C ASN A 568 28.14 -3.65 -4.36
N ILE A 569 28.74 -4.39 -5.29
CA ILE A 569 28.08 -5.47 -6.01
C ILE A 569 28.77 -6.77 -5.65
N VAL A 570 28.05 -7.66 -4.97
CA VAL A 570 28.55 -8.94 -4.48
C VAL A 570 27.96 -10.07 -5.29
N GLU A 571 28.83 -10.78 -6.01
CA GLU A 571 28.50 -12.01 -6.71
C GLU A 571 28.26 -13.13 -5.68
N SER A 572 27.05 -13.72 -5.71
CA SER A 572 26.63 -14.74 -4.76
C SER A 572 27.24 -16.11 -5.10
N GLY A 573 27.73 -16.86 -4.10
CA GLY A 573 28.48 -18.10 -4.34
C GLY A 573 27.70 -19.28 -4.96
N GLY A 574 26.44 -19.06 -5.38
CA GLY A 574 25.53 -20.02 -6.01
C GLY A 574 25.69 -20.09 -7.54
N SER A 575 24.58 -19.96 -8.26
CA SER A 575 24.62 -19.75 -9.72
C SER A 575 24.86 -18.26 -9.99
N VAL A 576 25.75 -17.98 -10.92
CA VAL A 576 26.24 -16.62 -11.15
C VAL A 576 25.22 -15.83 -11.95
N VAL A 577 24.88 -14.62 -11.47
CA VAL A 577 24.00 -13.69 -12.18
C VAL A 577 24.88 -12.65 -12.90
N PRO A 578 24.89 -12.61 -14.23
CA PRO A 578 25.67 -11.63 -14.98
C PRO A 578 25.05 -10.22 -14.91
N TYR A 579 25.90 -9.20 -15.04
CA TYR A 579 25.53 -7.79 -15.07
C TYR A 579 25.93 -7.16 -16.41
N ASP A 580 24.99 -6.55 -17.14
CA ASP A 580 25.31 -5.78 -18.36
C ASP A 580 25.61 -4.32 -18.02
N MET A 581 26.89 -3.95 -18.03
CA MET A 581 27.39 -2.60 -17.69
C MET A 581 27.57 -1.72 -18.94
N THR A 582 26.76 -1.92 -19.97
CA THR A 582 26.89 -1.21 -21.25
C THR A 582 26.62 0.28 -21.10
N LYS A 583 27.63 1.11 -21.41
CA LYS A 583 27.56 2.57 -21.26
C LYS A 583 27.21 3.05 -19.84
N THR A 584 27.26 2.17 -18.85
CA THR A 584 27.06 2.52 -17.45
C THR A 584 28.16 3.49 -17.01
N THR A 585 27.83 4.45 -16.15
CA THR A 585 28.81 5.26 -15.42
C THR A 585 29.04 4.60 -14.07
N LEU A 586 30.26 4.14 -13.82
CA LEU A 586 30.65 3.40 -12.62
C LEU A 586 31.64 4.21 -11.80
N GLY A 587 31.24 4.60 -10.60
CA GLY A 587 32.04 5.40 -9.67
C GLY A 587 32.91 4.58 -8.72
N ASP A 588 32.94 4.92 -7.43
CA ASP A 588 33.64 4.16 -6.37
C ASP A 588 32.82 2.94 -5.93
N VAL A 589 32.66 2.00 -6.86
CA VAL A 589 31.92 0.75 -6.65
C VAL A 589 32.88 -0.39 -6.41
N ARG A 590 32.66 -1.16 -5.34
CA ARG A 590 33.39 -2.41 -5.09
C ARG A 590 32.69 -3.57 -5.78
N LEU A 591 33.47 -4.41 -6.45
CA LEU A 591 32.99 -5.66 -7.02
C LEU A 591 33.59 -6.81 -6.21
N GLU A 592 32.76 -7.60 -5.56
CA GLU A 592 33.21 -8.70 -4.70
C GLU A 592 32.57 -10.01 -5.16
N GLY A 593 33.19 -11.14 -4.84
CA GLY A 593 32.60 -12.46 -5.08
C GLY A 593 32.79 -13.34 -3.87
N GLU A 594 31.77 -14.13 -3.52
CA GLU A 594 31.85 -15.06 -2.40
C GLU A 594 32.78 -16.25 -2.68
N ARG A 595 33.04 -16.53 -3.97
CA ARG A 595 33.97 -17.59 -4.38
C ARG A 595 35.40 -17.08 -4.49
N ALA A 596 36.33 -17.91 -4.03
CA ALA A 596 37.76 -17.65 -4.16
C ALA A 596 38.22 -17.80 -5.62
N GLU A 597 38.50 -16.65 -6.23
CA GLU A 597 39.54 -16.39 -7.23
C GLU A 597 39.48 -17.16 -8.57
N GLY A 598 38.89 -16.52 -9.58
CA GLY A 598 39.05 -16.92 -10.98
C GLY A 598 38.53 -15.87 -11.95
N ASP A 599 37.20 -15.69 -11.96
CA ASP A 599 36.44 -15.19 -13.11
C ASP A 599 35.50 -14.00 -12.76
N LEU A 600 35.72 -13.31 -11.62
CA LEU A 600 34.78 -12.29 -11.08
C LEU A 600 34.37 -11.22 -12.11
N LEU A 601 35.34 -10.60 -12.80
CA LEU A 601 35.03 -9.54 -13.77
C LEU A 601 34.40 -10.07 -15.05
N ASP A 602 34.51 -11.36 -15.35
CA ASP A 602 33.88 -11.97 -16.53
C ASP A 602 32.35 -12.03 -16.38
N HIS A 603 31.82 -11.84 -15.18
CA HIS A 603 30.38 -11.71 -14.92
C HIS A 603 29.85 -10.29 -15.14
N PHE A 604 30.71 -9.34 -15.49
CA PHE A 604 30.36 -7.94 -15.74
C PHE A 604 30.70 -7.58 -17.18
N ARG A 605 29.68 -7.25 -17.97
CA ARG A 605 29.87 -6.88 -19.37
C ARG A 605 30.28 -5.42 -19.50
N PHE A 606 31.58 -5.15 -19.48
CA PHE A 606 32.08 -3.80 -19.73
C PHE A 606 32.10 -3.49 -21.23
N CYS A 607 31.16 -2.66 -21.69
CA CYS A 607 31.09 -2.20 -23.07
C CYS A 607 30.75 -0.71 -23.15
N LEU A 608 31.72 0.11 -23.52
CA LEU A 608 31.62 1.58 -23.49
C LEU A 608 31.31 2.17 -22.10
N THR A 609 31.47 1.37 -21.04
CA THR A 609 31.35 1.78 -19.63
C THR A 609 32.27 2.96 -19.34
N ASP A 610 31.73 3.99 -18.70
CA ASP A 610 32.51 5.07 -18.12
C ASP A 610 32.95 4.70 -16.71
N PHE A 611 34.24 4.81 -16.44
CA PHE A 611 34.81 4.44 -15.15
C PHE A 611 35.23 5.74 -14.47
N ASP A 612 34.36 6.34 -13.66
CA ASP A 612 34.58 7.64 -13.02
C ASP A 612 35.06 7.48 -11.58
N GLY A 613 36.36 7.23 -11.39
CA GLY A 613 36.92 6.96 -10.07
C GLY A 613 36.89 5.49 -9.63
N PHE A 614 36.49 4.57 -10.51
CA PHE A 614 36.56 3.13 -10.26
C PHE A 614 38.01 2.65 -10.01
N ASP A 615 38.23 2.02 -8.85
CA ASP A 615 39.55 1.57 -8.43
C ASP A 615 39.85 0.11 -8.83
N PHE A 616 40.55 -0.04 -9.97
CA PHE A 616 41.02 -1.33 -10.47
C PHE A 616 42.06 -2.03 -9.57
N SER A 617 42.66 -1.33 -8.60
CA SER A 617 43.70 -1.91 -7.74
C SER A 617 43.19 -3.05 -6.86
N ASN A 618 41.91 -2.98 -6.48
CA ASN A 618 41.20 -4.04 -5.76
C ASN A 618 41.06 -5.33 -6.57
N HIS A 619 41.24 -5.26 -7.90
CA HIS A 619 41.10 -6.39 -8.82
C HIS A 619 42.41 -6.82 -9.48
N HIS A 620 43.58 -6.31 -9.04
CA HIS A 620 44.88 -6.67 -9.62
C HIS A 620 45.15 -8.17 -9.63
N ALA A 621 44.81 -8.89 -8.56
CA ALA A 621 45.03 -10.33 -8.48
C ALA A 621 44.27 -11.09 -9.58
N TYR A 622 43.07 -10.64 -9.92
CA TYR A 622 42.29 -11.17 -11.05
C TYR A 622 42.89 -10.74 -12.38
N LEU A 623 43.13 -9.42 -12.56
CA LEU A 623 43.60 -8.85 -13.82
C LEU A 623 44.98 -9.41 -14.23
N GLU A 624 45.90 -9.63 -13.28
CA GLU A 624 47.20 -10.23 -13.57
C GLU A 624 47.09 -11.68 -14.08
N ARG A 625 46.06 -12.43 -13.65
CA ARG A 625 45.82 -13.80 -14.09
C ARG A 625 45.16 -13.85 -15.47
N ASN A 626 44.21 -12.97 -15.77
CA ASN A 626 43.49 -12.94 -17.06
C ASN A 626 44.15 -12.03 -18.12
N ASP A 627 45.46 -11.76 -18.01
CA ASP A 627 46.20 -10.89 -18.92
C ASP A 627 45.55 -9.49 -19.08
N TRP A 628 44.94 -8.94 -18.02
CA TRP A 628 44.28 -7.62 -18.02
C TRP A 628 43.12 -7.51 -19.02
N THR A 629 42.40 -8.62 -19.20
CA THR A 629 41.20 -8.67 -20.04
C THR A 629 39.97 -8.29 -19.21
N ILE A 630 39.14 -7.37 -19.73
CA ILE A 630 37.93 -6.85 -19.06
C ILE A 630 36.71 -6.82 -19.98
N HIS A 631 36.84 -7.30 -21.22
CA HIS A 631 35.76 -7.27 -22.22
C HIS A 631 35.23 -8.67 -22.53
N ASP A 632 35.81 -9.69 -21.89
CA ASP A 632 35.27 -11.04 -21.94
C ASP A 632 34.05 -11.05 -21.00
N PHE A 633 33.03 -11.81 -21.38
CA PHE A 633 31.78 -11.87 -20.64
C PHE A 633 31.21 -13.28 -20.69
N ASP A 634 30.93 -13.82 -19.51
CA ASP A 634 30.32 -15.13 -19.33
C ASP A 634 28.81 -15.02 -19.53
N GLU A 635 28.38 -15.31 -20.75
CA GLU A 635 26.97 -15.35 -21.13
C GLU A 635 26.23 -16.52 -20.47
N ASN A 636 24.98 -16.28 -20.10
CA ASN A 636 24.01 -17.31 -19.72
C ASN A 636 22.83 -17.34 -20.71
N GLU A 637 21.87 -18.25 -20.48
CA GLU A 637 20.72 -18.43 -21.38
C GLU A 637 19.76 -17.22 -21.45
N ALA A 638 19.81 -16.32 -20.47
CA ALA A 638 19.01 -15.08 -20.45
C ALA A 638 19.71 -13.90 -21.13
N THR A 639 21.04 -13.96 -21.30
CA THR A 639 21.82 -12.94 -21.98
C THR A 639 21.80 -13.09 -23.51
N GLY A 640 22.35 -12.10 -24.23
CA GLY A 640 22.60 -12.19 -25.68
C GLY A 640 21.88 -11.13 -26.53
N ASN A 641 20.97 -10.35 -25.95
CA ASN A 641 20.32 -9.21 -26.62
C ASN A 641 20.87 -7.87 -26.11
N TYR A 642 22.12 -7.57 -26.46
CA TYR A 642 22.81 -6.39 -25.97
C TYR A 642 22.50 -5.13 -26.79
N ALA A 643 22.41 -3.98 -26.11
CA ALA A 643 22.19 -2.69 -26.76
C ALA A 643 23.34 -2.27 -27.71
N VAL A 644 24.55 -2.74 -27.44
CA VAL A 644 25.76 -2.44 -28.22
C VAL A 644 26.57 -3.71 -28.45
N GLU A 645 26.98 -3.97 -29.69
CA GLU A 645 27.84 -5.11 -30.03
C GLU A 645 29.32 -4.88 -29.61
N ALA A 646 29.97 -5.91 -29.09
CA ALA A 646 31.38 -5.90 -28.67
C ALA A 646 32.33 -6.02 -29.88
N THR A 647 32.35 -5.01 -30.74
CA THR A 647 33.28 -4.90 -31.87
C THR A 647 34.69 -4.50 -31.40
N ASN A 648 35.71 -4.68 -32.24
CA ASN A 648 37.06 -4.20 -31.95
C ASN A 648 37.12 -2.68 -31.68
N GLU A 649 36.16 -1.91 -32.19
CA GLU A 649 36.06 -0.47 -31.95
C GLU A 649 35.53 -0.15 -30.56
N THR A 650 34.44 -0.80 -30.15
CA THR A 650 33.85 -0.59 -28.83
C THR A 650 34.76 -1.13 -27.73
N ILE A 651 35.46 -2.25 -27.97
CA ILE A 651 36.48 -2.78 -27.06
C ILE A 651 37.65 -1.80 -26.90
N GLU A 652 38.18 -1.23 -27.99
CA GLU A 652 39.25 -0.22 -27.91
C GLU A 652 38.83 0.97 -27.05
N GLU A 653 37.63 1.48 -27.26
CA GLU A 653 37.11 2.65 -26.54
C GLU A 653 36.87 2.33 -25.06
N THR A 654 36.39 1.12 -24.74
CA THR A 654 36.25 0.64 -23.36
C THR A 654 37.60 0.66 -22.64
N TYR A 655 38.67 0.14 -23.27
CA TYR A 655 40.02 0.22 -22.72
C TYR A 655 40.56 1.65 -22.62
N ARG A 656 40.15 2.56 -23.53
CA ARG A 656 40.53 3.99 -23.43
C ARG A 656 39.93 4.62 -22.18
N LYS A 657 38.66 4.32 -21.87
CA LYS A 657 37.97 4.80 -20.67
C LYS A 657 38.56 4.18 -19.39
N ALA A 658 38.74 2.86 -19.36
CA ALA A 658 39.40 2.17 -18.23
C ALA A 658 40.83 2.69 -17.97
N GLN A 659 41.60 2.98 -19.03
CA GLN A 659 42.91 3.60 -18.89
C GLN A 659 42.84 5.02 -18.28
N ALA A 660 41.86 5.84 -18.70
CA ALA A 660 41.70 7.19 -18.16
C ALA A 660 41.45 7.13 -16.65
N SER A 661 40.48 6.32 -16.24
CA SER A 661 40.16 6.05 -14.83
C SER A 661 41.37 5.59 -14.02
N ALA A 662 42.10 4.59 -14.51
CA ALA A 662 43.31 4.09 -13.86
C ALA A 662 44.39 5.17 -13.70
N ASN A 663 44.50 6.15 -14.61
CA ASN A 663 45.40 7.29 -14.41
C ASN A 663 44.88 8.25 -13.35
N ASP A 664 43.57 8.50 -13.32
CA ASP A 664 42.94 9.46 -12.43
C ASP A 664 43.01 8.99 -10.96
N VAL A 665 42.86 7.69 -10.71
CA VAL A 665 43.04 7.08 -9.36
C VAL A 665 44.50 6.74 -9.02
N GLY A 666 45.44 6.92 -9.96
CA GLY A 666 46.87 6.68 -9.74
C GLY A 666 47.33 5.21 -9.88
N ASP A 667 46.48 4.33 -10.41
CA ASP A 667 46.80 2.92 -10.69
C ASP A 667 47.70 2.78 -11.94
N THR A 668 48.99 2.99 -11.70
CA THR A 668 50.02 2.92 -12.74
C THR A 668 50.15 1.53 -13.41
N PRO A 669 50.11 0.40 -12.68
CA PRO A 669 50.06 -0.94 -13.30
C PRO A 669 48.90 -1.12 -14.28
N ALA A 670 47.65 -0.85 -13.86
CA ALA A 670 46.47 -1.03 -14.70
C ALA A 670 46.50 -0.11 -15.92
N SER A 671 46.82 1.17 -15.74
CA SER A 671 46.93 2.14 -16.83
C SER A 671 47.88 1.67 -17.95
N ARG A 672 49.03 1.08 -17.61
CA ARG A 672 50.01 0.59 -18.61
C ARG A 672 49.52 -0.62 -19.39
N GLU A 673 48.80 -1.53 -18.75
CA GLU A 673 48.30 -2.75 -19.39
C GLU A 673 47.04 -2.47 -20.20
N PHE A 674 46.15 -1.60 -19.73
CA PHE A 674 45.03 -1.08 -20.51
C PHE A 674 45.49 -0.25 -21.71
N GLU A 675 46.56 0.55 -21.58
CA GLU A 675 47.20 1.21 -22.72
C GLU A 675 47.63 0.20 -23.80
N PHE A 676 48.23 -0.92 -23.37
CA PHE A 676 48.66 -1.99 -24.27
C PHE A 676 47.47 -2.64 -24.97
N LYS A 677 46.40 -2.98 -24.24
CA LYS A 677 45.16 -3.56 -24.81
C LYS A 677 44.47 -2.60 -25.78
N ARG A 678 44.37 -1.31 -25.43
CA ARG A 678 43.85 -0.25 -26.32
C ARG A 678 44.58 -0.24 -27.66
N TYR A 679 45.92 -0.20 -27.66
CA TYR A 679 46.67 -0.21 -28.92
C TYR A 679 46.55 -1.54 -29.68
N TYR A 680 46.43 -2.66 -28.99
CA TYR A 680 46.20 -3.97 -29.60
C TYR A 680 44.88 -4.01 -30.37
N TYR A 681 43.78 -3.56 -29.77
CA TYR A 681 42.46 -3.51 -30.40
C TYR A 681 42.35 -2.41 -31.46
N ASN A 682 43.00 -1.26 -31.27
CA ASN A 682 43.14 -0.24 -32.32
C ASN A 682 43.75 -0.81 -33.61
N ARG A 683 44.76 -1.69 -33.47
CA ARG A 683 45.36 -2.38 -34.63
C ARG A 683 44.39 -3.37 -35.27
N LYS A 684 43.70 -4.19 -34.48
CA LYS A 684 42.69 -5.15 -34.99
C LYS A 684 41.58 -4.41 -35.73
N LYS A 685 41.03 -3.34 -35.14
CA LYS A 685 40.07 -2.43 -35.77
C LYS A 685 40.57 -1.92 -37.12
N ASN A 686 41.78 -1.38 -37.17
CA ASN A 686 42.33 -0.85 -38.42
C ASN A 686 42.63 -1.93 -39.47
N ALA A 687 42.98 -3.14 -39.05
CA ALA A 687 43.17 -4.29 -39.94
C ALA A 687 41.84 -4.77 -40.52
N ASP A 688 40.80 -4.82 -39.69
CA ASP A 688 39.44 -5.21 -40.10
C ASP A 688 38.88 -4.25 -41.15
N ILE A 689 39.00 -2.94 -40.90
CA ILE A 689 38.64 -1.88 -41.85
C ILE A 689 39.38 -2.06 -43.20
N LEU A 690 40.66 -2.43 -43.19
CA LEU A 690 41.42 -2.67 -44.42
C LEU A 690 40.95 -3.90 -45.21
N LEU A 691 40.44 -4.93 -44.53
CA LEU A 691 40.01 -6.18 -45.13
C LEU A 691 38.57 -6.12 -45.65
N ASN A 692 37.68 -5.45 -44.91
CA ASN A 692 36.24 -5.52 -45.14
C ASN A 692 35.66 -4.27 -45.83
N GLU A 693 36.36 -3.12 -45.82
CA GLU A 693 35.81 -1.88 -46.37
C GLU A 693 36.27 -1.61 -47.82
N TYR A 694 35.35 -1.83 -48.77
CA TYR A 694 35.60 -1.71 -50.22
C TYR A 694 35.70 -0.27 -50.73
N SER A 695 35.17 0.71 -49.99
CA SER A 695 35.08 2.13 -50.40
C SER A 695 36.31 2.99 -50.04
N LEU A 696 37.33 2.40 -49.40
CA LEU A 696 38.50 3.15 -48.93
C LEU A 696 39.34 3.72 -50.08
N ASN A 697 39.57 5.05 -50.05
CA ASN A 697 40.49 5.73 -50.96
C ASN A 697 41.94 5.20 -50.82
N ALA A 698 42.71 5.22 -51.91
CA ALA A 698 44.08 4.71 -51.98
C ALA A 698 45.00 5.32 -50.92
N TRP A 699 44.88 6.62 -50.64
CA TRP A 699 45.69 7.29 -49.61
C TRP A 699 45.32 6.83 -48.18
N SER A 700 44.02 6.66 -47.92
CA SER A 700 43.53 6.14 -46.63
C SER A 700 44.01 4.71 -46.38
N ARG A 701 44.05 3.87 -47.43
CA ARG A 701 44.63 2.52 -47.36
C ARG A 701 46.11 2.54 -47.02
N VAL A 702 46.91 3.41 -47.65
CA VAL A 702 48.34 3.55 -47.33
C VAL A 702 48.53 3.99 -45.87
N LYS A 703 47.79 5.00 -45.40
CA LYS A 703 47.88 5.49 -44.02
C LYS A 703 47.52 4.42 -43.00
N LYS A 704 46.41 3.70 -43.20
CA LYS A 704 45.99 2.60 -42.31
C LYS A 704 46.97 1.42 -42.36
N SER A 705 47.50 1.06 -43.53
CA SER A 705 48.50 0.00 -43.67
C SER A 705 49.80 0.34 -42.93
N ALA A 706 50.27 1.59 -43.05
CA ALA A 706 51.43 2.08 -42.31
C ALA A 706 51.18 2.07 -40.79
N SER A 707 49.99 2.46 -40.35
CA SER A 707 49.60 2.42 -38.93
C SER A 707 49.57 0.99 -38.38
N VAL A 708 48.97 0.03 -39.10
CA VAL A 708 48.94 -1.38 -38.69
C VAL A 708 50.36 -1.96 -38.64
N GLY A 709 51.19 -1.70 -39.66
CA GLY A 709 52.58 -2.18 -39.71
C GLY A 709 53.46 -1.58 -38.60
N LEU A 710 53.34 -0.27 -38.36
CA LEU A 710 54.08 0.41 -37.30
C LEU A 710 53.64 -0.07 -35.91
N ASN A 711 52.33 -0.20 -35.67
CA ASN A 711 51.82 -0.71 -34.38
C ASN A 711 52.24 -2.16 -34.15
N LEU A 712 52.23 -3.02 -35.17
CA LEU A 712 52.77 -4.38 -35.08
C LEU A 712 54.26 -4.38 -34.72
N PHE A 713 55.06 -3.54 -35.38
CA PHE A 713 56.48 -3.38 -35.06
C PHE A 713 56.68 -2.95 -33.61
N MET A 714 55.94 -1.94 -33.14
CA MET A 714 55.98 -1.45 -31.76
C MET A 714 55.56 -2.51 -30.74
N GLN A 715 54.54 -3.32 -31.04
CA GLN A 715 54.08 -4.39 -30.15
C GLN A 715 55.16 -5.47 -29.95
N VAL A 716 55.78 -5.91 -31.05
CA VAL A 716 56.76 -7.01 -31.07
C VAL A 716 58.09 -6.57 -30.47
N THR A 717 58.54 -5.36 -30.77
CA THR A 717 59.86 -4.88 -30.37
C THR A 717 59.89 -4.36 -28.93
N CYS A 718 59.01 -3.41 -28.61
CA CYS A 718 59.05 -2.68 -27.34
C CYS A 718 57.78 -2.82 -26.49
N GLY A 719 56.76 -3.53 -26.98
CA GLY A 719 55.46 -3.61 -26.30
C GLY A 719 54.85 -2.22 -26.10
N TYR A 720 54.90 -1.39 -27.14
CA TYR A 720 54.50 0.03 -27.11
C TYR A 720 55.28 0.89 -26.09
N GLY A 721 56.51 0.48 -25.76
CA GLY A 721 57.38 1.21 -24.82
C GLY A 721 57.19 0.81 -23.36
N ASN A 722 56.36 -0.19 -23.07
CA ASN A 722 56.06 -0.62 -21.69
C ASN A 722 56.79 -1.93 -21.31
N ARG A 723 57.43 -2.66 -22.23
CA ARG A 723 58.05 -3.99 -21.97
C ARG A 723 59.58 -4.00 -22.15
N LEU A 724 60.31 -3.58 -21.11
CA LEU A 724 61.78 -3.54 -21.09
C LEU A 724 62.47 -4.86 -21.51
N PRO A 725 62.03 -6.07 -21.05
CA PRO A 725 62.68 -7.32 -21.42
C PRO A 725 62.64 -7.60 -22.94
N ARG A 726 61.58 -7.18 -23.64
CA ARG A 726 61.48 -7.34 -25.10
C ARG A 726 62.52 -6.47 -25.81
N ILE A 727 62.66 -5.22 -25.36
CA ILE A 727 63.63 -4.29 -25.94
C ILE A 727 65.05 -4.82 -25.72
N ALA A 728 65.38 -5.25 -24.50
CA ALA A 728 66.67 -5.86 -24.21
C ALA A 728 66.92 -7.11 -25.07
N ALA A 729 65.93 -8.01 -25.19
CA ALA A 729 66.03 -9.18 -26.05
C ALA A 729 66.31 -8.80 -27.51
N TRP A 730 65.58 -7.85 -28.09
CA TRP A 730 65.86 -7.38 -29.45
C TRP A 730 67.24 -6.71 -29.57
N THR A 731 67.65 -5.89 -28.61
CA THR A 731 68.99 -5.27 -28.60
C THR A 731 70.12 -6.30 -28.62
N PHE A 732 69.98 -7.41 -27.88
CA PHE A 732 71.05 -8.40 -27.75
C PHE A 732 70.94 -9.60 -28.70
N LEU A 733 69.74 -9.97 -29.15
CA LEU A 733 69.50 -11.16 -30.01
C LEU A 733 69.33 -10.81 -31.49
N LEU A 734 68.88 -9.60 -31.84
CA LEU A 734 68.76 -9.18 -33.24
C LEU A 734 70.06 -9.34 -34.05
N PRO A 735 71.26 -9.02 -33.52
CA PRO A 735 72.50 -9.22 -34.26
C PRO A 735 72.72 -10.69 -34.64
N ALA A 736 72.31 -11.64 -33.81
CA ALA A 736 72.45 -13.05 -34.14
C ALA A 736 71.64 -13.43 -35.40
N VAL A 737 70.44 -12.88 -35.56
CA VAL A 737 69.59 -13.10 -36.75
C VAL A 737 70.31 -12.62 -38.02
N PHE A 738 70.91 -11.44 -37.99
CA PHE A 738 71.71 -10.92 -39.11
C PHE A 738 72.93 -11.80 -39.40
N GLY A 739 73.59 -12.31 -38.36
CA GLY A 739 74.73 -13.23 -38.49
C GLY A 739 74.38 -14.52 -39.21
N ILE A 740 73.18 -15.07 -38.95
CA ILE A 740 72.65 -16.23 -39.68
C ILE A 740 72.47 -15.89 -41.17
N PHE A 741 71.91 -14.71 -41.49
CA PHE A 741 71.73 -14.29 -42.89
C PHE A 741 73.04 -14.10 -43.65
N TYR A 742 74.09 -13.60 -42.99
CA TYR A 742 75.40 -13.40 -43.62
C TYR A 742 76.07 -14.71 -44.07
N VAL A 743 75.78 -15.83 -43.42
CA VAL A 743 76.39 -17.14 -43.73
C VAL A 743 75.56 -18.01 -44.69
N LEU A 744 74.38 -17.56 -45.12
CA LEU A 744 73.55 -18.24 -46.13
C LEU A 744 74.13 -18.08 -47.55
N GLY A 745 74.99 -17.08 -47.77
CA GLY A 745 75.66 -16.82 -49.04
C GLY A 745 74.86 -16.00 -50.05
N GLY A 746 75.37 -15.90 -51.29
CA GLY A 746 74.75 -15.13 -52.36
C GLY A 746 74.89 -13.61 -52.16
N PRO A 747 73.84 -12.79 -52.39
CA PRO A 747 73.91 -11.34 -52.22
C PRO A 747 74.24 -10.86 -50.79
N LEU A 748 74.12 -11.74 -49.79
CA LEU A 748 74.38 -11.49 -48.37
C LEU A 748 75.77 -11.97 -47.91
N GLU A 749 76.61 -12.47 -48.83
CA GLU A 749 77.93 -13.02 -48.50
C GLU A 749 78.88 -11.97 -47.91
N THR A 750 79.61 -12.39 -46.87
CA THR A 750 80.68 -11.63 -46.22
C THR A 750 81.98 -12.42 -46.30
N GLN A 751 83.10 -11.81 -45.87
CA GLN A 751 84.39 -12.51 -45.77
C GLN A 751 84.41 -13.66 -44.76
N ALA A 752 83.35 -13.86 -43.96
CA ALA A 752 83.20 -15.02 -43.06
C ALA A 752 82.96 -16.34 -43.82
N GLY A 753 82.44 -16.28 -45.06
CA GLY A 753 82.14 -17.43 -45.90
C GLY A 753 80.69 -17.93 -45.78
N VAL A 754 80.40 -19.02 -46.51
CA VAL A 754 79.04 -19.60 -46.62
C VAL A 754 78.98 -20.95 -45.92
N VAL A 755 78.07 -21.09 -44.94
CA VAL A 755 77.98 -22.27 -44.05
C VAL A 755 77.84 -23.58 -44.82
N TRP A 756 77.03 -23.58 -45.88
CA TRP A 756 76.72 -24.79 -46.66
C TRP A 756 77.86 -25.24 -47.59
N ASN A 757 78.86 -24.37 -47.81
CA ASN A 757 80.00 -24.62 -48.70
C ASN A 757 81.35 -24.57 -47.96
N SER A 758 81.34 -24.51 -46.62
CA SER A 758 82.55 -24.40 -45.79
C SER A 758 83.08 -25.75 -45.34
N ALA A 759 84.41 -25.87 -45.25
CA ALA A 759 85.08 -27.03 -44.65
C ALA A 759 84.97 -27.04 -43.11
N ASP A 760 84.68 -25.89 -42.49
CA ASP A 760 84.38 -25.74 -41.06
C ASP A 760 83.09 -24.92 -40.88
N PRO A 761 81.91 -25.56 -40.95
CA PRO A 761 80.63 -24.86 -40.84
C PRO A 761 80.44 -24.16 -39.49
N ALA A 762 81.02 -24.68 -38.41
CA ALA A 762 80.91 -24.08 -37.08
C ALA A 762 81.73 -22.79 -36.98
N GLY A 763 82.97 -22.80 -37.49
CA GLY A 763 83.81 -21.61 -37.60
C GLY A 763 83.19 -20.52 -38.47
N THR A 764 82.67 -20.88 -39.65
CA THR A 764 81.98 -19.94 -40.55
C THR A 764 80.73 -19.31 -39.91
N LEU A 765 79.94 -20.09 -39.17
CA LEU A 765 78.80 -19.57 -38.42
C LEU A 765 79.23 -18.59 -37.32
N PHE A 766 80.29 -18.94 -36.58
CA PHE A 766 80.86 -18.07 -35.55
C PHE A 766 81.36 -16.75 -36.15
N ASP A 767 82.12 -16.79 -37.24
CA ASP A 767 82.65 -15.59 -37.92
C ASP A 767 81.53 -14.70 -38.45
N GLY A 768 80.44 -15.30 -38.96
CA GLY A 768 79.24 -14.56 -39.38
C GLY A 768 78.50 -13.89 -38.23
N LEU A 769 78.34 -14.58 -37.10
CA LEU A 769 77.76 -14.01 -35.88
C LEU A 769 78.67 -12.91 -35.31
N TYR A 770 79.98 -13.16 -35.22
CA TYR A 770 80.99 -12.22 -34.76
C TYR A 770 80.95 -10.93 -35.58
N TYR A 771 81.00 -11.04 -36.92
CA TYR A 771 80.88 -9.89 -37.82
C TYR A 771 79.59 -9.09 -37.59
N SER A 772 78.47 -9.79 -37.37
CA SER A 772 77.18 -9.17 -37.13
C SER A 772 77.14 -8.39 -35.81
N TYR A 773 77.70 -8.94 -34.72
CA TYR A 773 77.74 -8.28 -33.42
C TYR A 773 78.65 -7.05 -33.43
N ILE A 774 79.85 -7.13 -34.02
CA ILE A 774 80.77 -5.98 -34.09
C ILE A 774 80.24 -4.87 -35.01
N SER A 775 79.46 -5.24 -36.04
CA SER A 775 78.80 -4.29 -36.94
C SER A 775 77.62 -3.62 -36.26
N PHE A 776 76.78 -4.38 -35.55
CA PHE A 776 75.64 -3.85 -34.81
C PHE A 776 76.08 -2.94 -33.65
N SER A 777 77.08 -3.34 -32.87
CA SER A 777 77.62 -2.52 -31.77
C SER A 777 78.45 -1.32 -32.23
N THR A 778 78.64 -1.14 -33.55
CA THR A 778 79.46 -0.08 -34.16
C THR A 778 80.95 -0.11 -33.76
N VAL A 779 81.45 -1.24 -33.27
CA VAL A 779 82.86 -1.41 -32.86
C VAL A 779 83.76 -1.58 -34.08
N GLY A 780 83.33 -2.40 -35.06
CA GLY A 780 83.94 -2.50 -36.40
C GLY A 780 85.47 -2.65 -36.46
N TYR A 781 86.02 -3.78 -35.99
CA TYR A 781 87.48 -4.03 -36.00
C TYR A 781 88.11 -4.10 -37.40
N GLY A 782 87.31 -4.25 -38.46
CA GLY A 782 87.74 -4.15 -39.87
C GLY A 782 88.32 -5.44 -40.47
N ASP A 783 88.20 -6.56 -39.75
CA ASP A 783 88.73 -7.89 -40.08
C ASP A 783 87.82 -8.72 -41.00
N ILE A 784 86.50 -8.49 -40.96
CA ILE A 784 85.53 -9.09 -41.88
C ILE A 784 84.77 -7.99 -42.61
N ASN A 785 84.70 -8.06 -43.94
CA ASN A 785 84.00 -7.10 -44.79
C ASN A 785 82.81 -7.72 -45.54
N PRO A 786 81.76 -6.93 -45.82
CA PRO A 786 80.63 -7.37 -46.63
C PRO A 786 80.99 -7.34 -48.12
N LEU A 787 80.86 -8.49 -48.79
CA LEU A 787 81.20 -8.66 -50.20
C LEU A 787 79.98 -8.39 -51.09
N GLY A 788 78.84 -8.98 -50.73
CA GLY A 788 77.59 -8.83 -51.45
C GLY A 788 76.94 -7.45 -51.30
N TRP A 789 76.17 -7.04 -52.31
CA TRP A 789 75.50 -5.74 -52.29
C TRP A 789 74.40 -5.67 -51.22
N MET A 790 73.70 -6.77 -50.94
CA MET A 790 72.73 -6.84 -49.83
C MET A 790 73.44 -6.90 -48.48
N ALA A 791 74.60 -7.57 -48.40
CA ALA A 791 75.39 -7.60 -47.16
C ALA A 791 75.78 -6.19 -46.69
N ARG A 792 76.18 -5.31 -47.63
CA ARG A 792 76.49 -3.91 -47.36
C ARG A 792 75.28 -3.13 -46.84
N LEU A 793 74.12 -3.34 -47.45
CA LEU A 793 72.88 -2.68 -47.04
C LEU A 793 72.39 -3.18 -45.66
N PHE A 794 72.53 -4.48 -45.39
CA PHE A 794 72.25 -5.07 -44.08
C PHE A 794 73.17 -4.48 -43.00
N ALA A 795 74.47 -4.39 -43.25
CA ALA A 795 75.42 -3.81 -42.30
C ALA A 795 75.10 -2.33 -41.98
N MET A 796 74.71 -1.54 -42.99
CA MET A 796 74.23 -0.16 -42.77
C MET A 796 72.96 -0.13 -41.92
N SER A 797 72.00 -1.03 -42.20
CA SER A 797 70.75 -1.11 -41.43
C SER A 797 70.97 -1.51 -39.97
N GLN A 798 71.94 -2.40 -39.69
CA GLN A 798 72.28 -2.82 -38.33
C GLN A 798 72.75 -1.65 -37.47
N GLY A 799 73.60 -0.76 -38.01
CA GLY A 799 74.04 0.44 -37.30
C GLY A 799 72.88 1.38 -36.95
N MET A 800 71.93 1.58 -37.88
CA MET A 800 70.74 2.40 -37.64
C MET A 800 69.80 1.76 -36.60
N LEU A 801 69.59 0.44 -36.68
CA LEU A 801 68.77 -0.31 -35.74
C LEU A 801 69.35 -0.30 -34.33
N ASN A 802 70.68 -0.42 -34.19
CA ASN A 802 71.33 -0.30 -32.88
C ASN A 802 71.04 1.06 -32.23
N GLY A 803 71.19 2.16 -32.97
CA GLY A 803 70.87 3.50 -32.47
C GLY A 803 69.41 3.62 -31.98
N LEU A 804 68.47 3.09 -32.76
CA LEU A 804 67.04 3.06 -32.41
C LEU A 804 66.77 2.23 -31.15
N PHE A 805 67.23 0.98 -31.11
CA PHE A 805 66.99 0.06 -29.98
C PHE A 805 67.67 0.52 -28.70
N PHE A 806 68.88 1.08 -28.78
CA PHE A 806 69.58 1.61 -27.62
C PHE A 806 68.89 2.87 -27.08
N THR A 807 68.36 3.73 -27.97
CA THR A 807 67.55 4.89 -27.58
C THR A 807 66.23 4.45 -26.92
N LEU A 808 65.54 3.45 -27.49
CA LEU A 808 64.33 2.87 -26.89
C LEU A 808 64.62 2.23 -25.53
N LEU A 809 65.70 1.47 -25.40
CA LEU A 809 66.12 0.83 -24.15
C LEU A 809 66.40 1.89 -23.07
N THR A 810 67.12 2.94 -23.44
CA THR A 810 67.45 4.05 -22.53
C THR A 810 66.19 4.82 -22.13
N PHE A 811 65.34 5.17 -23.10
CA PHE A 811 64.08 5.88 -22.85
C PHE A 811 63.14 5.08 -21.93
N THR A 812 62.99 3.78 -22.16
CA THR A 812 62.13 2.92 -21.34
C THR A 812 62.70 2.68 -19.95
N LEU A 813 64.02 2.57 -19.80
CA LEU A 813 64.69 2.58 -18.49
C LEU A 813 64.41 3.89 -17.74
N PHE A 814 64.56 5.04 -18.42
CA PHE A 814 64.24 6.34 -17.82
C PHE A 814 62.77 6.45 -17.42
N LYS A 815 61.82 6.06 -18.30
CA LYS A 815 60.38 6.04 -18.00
C LYS A 815 60.08 5.17 -16.76
N ARG A 816 60.78 4.05 -16.60
CA ARG A 816 60.59 3.12 -15.47
C ARG A 816 61.23 3.58 -14.16
N VAL A 817 62.37 4.27 -14.22
CA VAL A 817 63.11 4.75 -13.04
C VAL A 817 62.61 6.11 -12.55
N LEU A 818 62.22 7.01 -13.45
CA LEU A 818 61.70 8.34 -13.10
C LEU A 818 60.18 8.38 -12.92
N GLY A 819 59.43 7.49 -13.59
CA GLY A 819 57.98 7.35 -13.43
C GLY A 819 57.59 6.38 -12.30
N GLY A 820 58.41 6.33 -11.25
CA GLY A 820 58.19 5.53 -10.05
C GLY A 820 57.91 6.40 -8.83
N SER A 821 56.65 6.81 -8.69
CA SER A 821 55.92 6.95 -7.44
C SER A 821 54.45 6.75 -7.79
#